data_AF-A0A0W0D366-F1
#
_entry.id   AF-A0A0W0D366-F1
#
_cell.length_a   1.000
_cell.length_b   1.000
_cell.length_c   1.000
_cell.angle_alpha   90.00
_cell.angle_beta   90.00
_cell.angle_gamma   90.00
#
_symmetry.space_group_name_H-M   'P 1'
#
loop_
_entity.id
_entity.type
_entity.pdbx_description
1 polymer ?
#
loop_
_entity_poly.entity_id
_entity_poly.type
_entity_poly.pdbx_seq_one_letter_code
_entity_poly.pdbx_strand_id
1 'polypeptide(L)'
;MDLLKILDTKPVPSIVDARTLGVSGNTSGNYWLPTTMSLYQKELTDQIVSLHYSDILRYFETTDYKEDVILESMKTLCHNSELVATHPFLLIDHMMPKSLGTRDIPGHLAENSGKFQVIRDLINLIQEYETNTAIVCRPGRTMDLVEALLYGHKVNIRRYDGQSIKQNKKSRNHSCTCHIFPSAGWDKSKFPLKTGNQFDMLLAVDISVDTTTEEMKSILRHERDQRTLEKQAPIVKLITINSVEHGMLYFGKLYDKNSNDYLEALTAAVVVLRDRVGTLPPDLRPVYSQKLVYLLDWLENPSIIWPLPDVYPIKRYNSMDVERSLLTEVHFNQIDTALENAFANSKKRGRSKSDKNNDDNGRKQSFYQLKRVKNDYSTNPLKQGMTQLTGITTADETSNSNYHLSSGILTHKLIQSIDQIYIDIDEQKEELGYYSDHSELHKNRIKFFDEELIKVKDMYDTSKSKIEMNLSQVNDQDHIQKELYEKLEKLNAEIDSISKKINSEGGKKAEILVLLNTHKELMENVRYEEKNIESYNTERQYMEQELERANNAYDENEKETIKITDELKNKKHQFRTDYSNTEPEEQKINIRINDIKQSIVEEAGVLHKLEGRLEQVLKSLHNMPPSRVRTSTVVNGNKRSKKS
;
A
#
# COMPACT_ATOMS: atom_id res chain seq x y z
N MET A 1 45.40 -5.63 -31.05
CA MET A 1 43.94 -5.90 -31.04
C MET A 1 43.80 -7.42 -30.94
N ASP A 2 43.57 -7.92 -29.74
CA ASP A 2 43.68 -9.36 -29.42
C ASP A 2 42.31 -10.03 -29.62
N LEU A 3 42.09 -10.57 -30.82
CA LEU A 3 40.79 -11.08 -31.31
C LEU A 3 40.24 -12.26 -30.49
N LEU A 4 41.09 -12.99 -29.77
CA LEU A 4 40.71 -14.12 -28.92
C LEU A 4 39.91 -13.68 -27.68
N LYS A 5 40.11 -12.44 -27.19
CA LYS A 5 39.43 -11.94 -26.00
C LYS A 5 37.98 -11.49 -26.24
N ILE A 6 37.62 -11.24 -27.50
CA ILE A 6 36.27 -10.82 -27.92
C ILE A 6 35.36 -12.05 -28.15
N LEU A 7 35.95 -13.20 -28.50
CA LEU A 7 35.20 -14.44 -28.74
C LEU A 7 34.87 -15.21 -27.45
N ASP A 8 35.55 -14.92 -26.34
CA ASP A 8 35.36 -15.58 -25.04
C ASP A 8 34.35 -14.87 -24.11
N THR A 9 33.90 -13.66 -24.47
CA THR A 9 32.75 -13.06 -23.78
C THR A 9 31.48 -13.74 -24.27
N LYS A 10 30.98 -14.73 -23.51
CA LYS A 10 29.62 -15.25 -23.70
C LYS A 10 28.67 -14.06 -23.85
N PRO A 11 27.86 -13.98 -24.92
CA PRO A 11 26.84 -12.94 -25.02
C PRO A 11 25.99 -13.04 -23.75
N VAL A 12 25.77 -11.90 -23.08
CA VAL A 12 24.88 -11.86 -21.92
C VAL A 12 23.53 -12.41 -22.41
N PRO A 13 23.06 -13.56 -21.89
CA PRO A 13 21.84 -14.15 -22.41
C PRO A 13 20.70 -13.14 -22.21
N SER A 14 19.98 -12.82 -23.28
CA SER A 14 18.73 -12.08 -23.18
C SER A 14 17.78 -12.91 -22.33
N ILE A 15 17.58 -12.50 -21.08
CA ILE A 15 16.85 -13.29 -20.06
C ILE A 15 15.38 -13.49 -20.46
N VAL A 16 14.87 -12.70 -21.40
CA VAL A 16 13.46 -12.70 -21.79
C VAL A 16 13.32 -12.80 -23.30
N ASP A 17 12.60 -13.83 -23.78
CA ASP A 17 12.28 -14.03 -25.18
C ASP A 17 11.17 -13.03 -25.58
N ALA A 18 11.25 -12.43 -26.77
CA ALA A 18 10.22 -11.50 -27.27
C ALA A 18 8.83 -12.17 -27.34
N ARG A 19 8.79 -13.51 -27.49
CA ARG A 19 7.55 -14.30 -27.41
C ARG A 19 6.95 -14.36 -26.01
N THR A 20 7.79 -14.41 -24.96
CA THR A 20 7.32 -14.39 -23.57
C THR A 20 6.80 -13.02 -23.12
N LEU A 21 7.27 -11.93 -23.74
CA LEU A 21 6.81 -10.57 -23.43
C LEU A 21 5.48 -10.19 -24.09
N GLY A 22 4.94 -11.00 -25.00
CA GLY A 22 3.68 -10.67 -25.70
C GLY A 22 3.81 -9.42 -26.58
N VAL A 23 4.96 -9.23 -27.23
CA VAL A 23 5.22 -8.10 -28.12
C VAL A 23 4.29 -8.18 -29.34
N SER A 24 3.52 -7.12 -29.58
CA SER A 24 2.48 -7.05 -30.63
C SER A 24 3.01 -6.81 -32.04
N GLY A 25 4.31 -6.53 -32.20
CA GLY A 25 4.89 -6.13 -33.50
C GLY A 25 4.74 -4.65 -33.82
N ASN A 26 4.52 -3.78 -32.82
CA ASN A 26 4.26 -2.36 -33.03
C ASN A 26 5.46 -1.60 -33.65
N THR A 27 5.24 -1.01 -34.83
CA THR A 27 6.18 -0.13 -35.55
C THR A 27 5.60 1.29 -35.76
N SER A 28 4.60 1.67 -34.98
CA SER A 28 3.86 2.93 -35.18
C SER A 28 4.67 4.20 -34.94
N GLY A 29 5.87 4.09 -34.37
CA GLY A 29 6.70 5.22 -33.95
C GLY A 29 6.17 5.93 -32.69
N ASN A 30 5.16 5.38 -32.01
CA ASN A 30 4.64 5.92 -30.74
C ASN A 30 4.59 4.81 -29.70
N TYR A 31 5.60 4.80 -28.85
CA TYR A 31 5.87 3.76 -27.88
C TYR A 31 5.70 4.29 -26.47
N TRP A 32 5.34 3.39 -25.56
CA TRP A 32 5.37 3.68 -24.14
C TRP A 32 6.54 2.95 -23.49
N LEU A 33 7.16 3.60 -22.52
CA LEU A 33 8.20 3.04 -21.68
C LEU A 33 7.66 3.07 -20.24
N PRO A 34 7.22 1.92 -19.71
CA PRO A 34 6.69 1.87 -18.37
C PRO A 34 7.73 2.31 -17.33
N THR A 35 7.32 2.95 -16.25
CA THR A 35 8.23 3.34 -15.16
C THR A 35 7.69 2.89 -13.81
N THR A 36 8.60 2.70 -12.86
CA THR A 36 8.28 2.41 -11.46
C THR A 36 7.95 3.69 -10.70
N MET A 37 7.46 3.54 -9.47
CA MET A 37 7.36 4.60 -8.48
C MET A 37 8.22 4.25 -7.27
N SER A 38 8.91 5.24 -6.71
CA SER A 38 9.65 5.10 -5.44
C SER A 38 8.68 4.84 -4.29
N LEU A 39 9.17 4.31 -3.17
CA LEU A 39 8.33 4.09 -1.98
C LEU A 39 7.64 5.39 -1.55
N TYR A 40 8.39 6.50 -1.53
CA TYR A 40 7.86 7.81 -1.19
C TYR A 40 6.76 8.28 -2.17
N GLN A 41 6.94 8.07 -3.47
CA GLN A 41 5.88 8.37 -4.45
C GLN A 41 4.61 7.57 -4.22
N LYS A 42 4.73 6.28 -3.84
CA LYS A 42 3.58 5.42 -3.54
C LYS A 42 2.83 5.90 -2.30
N GLU A 43 3.56 6.20 -1.22
CA GLU A 43 2.99 6.73 0.02
C GLU A 43 2.31 8.09 -0.21
N LEU A 44 2.92 9.00 -0.97
CA LEU A 44 2.30 10.28 -1.30
C LEU A 44 1.03 10.12 -2.13
N THR A 45 1.01 9.18 -3.07
CA THR A 45 -0.19 8.91 -3.88
C THR A 45 -1.33 8.41 -2.99
N ASP A 46 -1.02 7.52 -2.03
CA ASP A 46 -2.01 7.04 -1.07
C ASP A 46 -2.49 8.14 -0.09
N GLN A 47 -1.59 9.04 0.33
CA GLN A 47 -1.95 10.21 1.13
C GLN A 47 -2.86 11.19 0.38
N ILE A 48 -2.62 11.42 -0.92
CA ILE A 48 -3.52 12.24 -1.76
C ILE A 48 -4.90 11.59 -1.81
N VAL A 49 -4.99 10.28 -2.11
CA VAL A 49 -6.28 9.58 -2.14
C VAL A 49 -6.98 9.63 -0.78
N SER A 50 -6.23 9.48 0.31
CA SER A 50 -6.77 9.56 1.67
C SER A 50 -7.27 10.96 2.02
N LEU A 51 -6.63 12.01 1.52
CA LEU A 51 -7.05 13.40 1.72
C LEU A 51 -8.42 13.66 1.07
N HIS A 52 -8.64 13.11 -0.12
CA HIS A 52 -9.91 13.24 -0.86
C HIS A 52 -10.91 12.12 -0.54
N TYR A 53 -10.70 11.32 0.51
CA TYR A 53 -11.53 10.15 0.85
C TYR A 53 -13.04 10.46 0.85
N SER A 54 -13.45 11.52 1.55
CA SER A 54 -14.86 11.92 1.66
C SER A 54 -15.44 12.37 0.32
N ASP A 55 -14.65 13.07 -0.49
CA ASP A 55 -15.09 13.61 -1.78
C ASP A 55 -15.22 12.50 -2.82
N ILE A 56 -14.34 11.49 -2.79
CA ILE A 56 -14.40 10.32 -3.65
C ILE A 56 -15.70 9.55 -3.38
N LEU A 57 -16.00 9.23 -2.11
CA LEU A 57 -17.24 8.50 -1.78
C LEU A 57 -18.47 9.27 -2.26
N ARG A 58 -18.51 10.58 -1.98
CA ARG A 58 -19.62 11.43 -2.40
C ARG A 58 -19.78 11.50 -3.92
N TYR A 59 -18.66 11.54 -4.64
CA TYR A 59 -18.64 11.52 -6.11
C TYR A 59 -19.25 10.25 -6.70
N PHE A 60 -19.02 9.10 -6.07
CA PHE A 60 -19.49 7.79 -6.54
C PHE A 60 -20.85 7.36 -5.95
N GLU A 61 -21.34 8.03 -4.90
CA GLU A 61 -22.66 7.80 -4.28
C GLU A 61 -23.79 8.55 -5.02
N THR A 62 -23.55 9.81 -5.41
CA THR A 62 -24.57 10.66 -6.06
C THR A 62 -24.33 10.78 -7.56
N THR A 63 -24.91 9.86 -8.36
CA THR A 63 -24.77 9.86 -9.83
C THR A 63 -25.30 11.12 -10.49
N ASP A 64 -26.33 11.74 -9.89
CA ASP A 64 -27.11 12.83 -10.50
C ASP A 64 -26.75 14.23 -9.98
N TYR A 65 -25.95 14.34 -8.92
CA TYR A 65 -25.62 15.62 -8.28
C TYR A 65 -24.10 15.78 -8.11
N LYS A 66 -23.39 15.83 -9.24
CA LYS A 66 -21.95 16.12 -9.28
C LYS A 66 -21.75 17.62 -9.00
N GLU A 67 -21.80 18.01 -7.72
CA GLU A 67 -21.49 19.38 -7.28
C GLU A 67 -20.15 19.83 -7.87
N ASP A 68 -20.08 21.05 -8.43
CA ASP A 68 -18.87 21.58 -9.06
C ASP A 68 -17.63 21.49 -8.15
N VAL A 69 -17.84 21.60 -6.83
CA VAL A 69 -16.80 21.45 -5.81
C VAL A 69 -16.19 20.04 -5.82
N ILE A 70 -17.01 18.99 -5.93
CA ILE A 70 -16.55 17.60 -5.94
C ILE A 70 -15.87 17.28 -7.28
N LEU A 71 -16.39 17.82 -8.39
CA LEU A 71 -15.74 17.68 -9.70
C LEU A 71 -14.35 18.30 -9.70
N GLU A 72 -14.20 19.49 -9.13
CA GLU A 72 -12.90 20.14 -9.04
C GLU A 72 -11.96 19.40 -8.08
N SER A 73 -12.47 18.89 -6.95
CA SER A 73 -11.73 18.00 -6.03
C SER A 73 -11.21 16.74 -6.74
N MET A 74 -12.00 16.11 -7.61
CA MET A 74 -11.56 14.94 -8.38
C MET A 74 -10.50 15.29 -9.43
N LYS A 75 -10.61 16.46 -10.06
CA LYS A 75 -9.58 16.95 -11.00
C LYS A 75 -8.29 17.29 -10.28
N THR A 76 -8.34 17.93 -9.11
CA THR A 76 -7.16 18.25 -8.30
C THR A 76 -6.49 16.98 -7.78
N LEU A 77 -7.27 15.96 -7.37
CA LEU A 77 -6.73 14.63 -7.06
C LEU A 77 -5.95 14.05 -8.25
N CYS A 78 -6.54 14.03 -9.44
CA CYS A 78 -5.88 13.49 -10.63
C CYS A 78 -4.62 14.31 -10.97
N HIS A 79 -4.68 15.63 -10.85
CA HIS A 79 -3.55 16.52 -11.13
C HIS A 79 -2.40 16.34 -10.13
N ASN A 80 -2.70 16.27 -8.84
CA ASN A 80 -1.71 16.06 -7.78
C ASN A 80 -1.04 14.69 -7.93
N SER A 81 -1.82 13.65 -8.24
CA SER A 81 -1.30 12.32 -8.55
C SER A 81 -0.43 12.30 -9.82
N GLU A 82 -0.74 13.08 -10.85
CA GLU A 82 0.12 13.26 -12.05
C GLU A 82 1.47 13.92 -11.68
N LEU A 83 1.45 14.95 -10.83
CA LEU A 83 2.66 15.60 -10.34
C LEU A 83 3.54 14.64 -9.54
N VAL A 84 2.95 13.86 -8.63
CA VAL A 84 3.72 12.87 -7.83
C VAL A 84 4.26 11.74 -8.71
N ALA A 85 3.49 11.28 -9.70
CA ALA A 85 3.91 10.26 -10.65
C ALA A 85 5.18 10.66 -11.44
N THR A 86 5.33 11.94 -11.75
CA THR A 86 6.53 12.47 -12.39
C THR A 86 7.65 12.70 -11.37
N HIS A 87 7.42 13.51 -10.33
CA HIS A 87 8.39 13.71 -9.25
C HIS A 87 7.74 14.29 -7.96
N PRO A 88 8.04 13.76 -6.75
CA PRO A 88 7.49 14.26 -5.48
C PRO A 88 7.66 15.77 -5.22
N PHE A 89 8.82 16.34 -5.56
CA PHE A 89 9.12 17.78 -5.41
C PHE A 89 8.29 18.72 -6.29
N LEU A 90 7.48 18.20 -7.21
CA LEU A 90 6.52 19.04 -7.92
C LEU A 90 5.31 19.39 -7.04
N LEU A 91 4.97 18.52 -6.10
CA LEU A 91 3.91 18.77 -5.12
C LEU A 91 4.47 19.34 -3.81
N ILE A 92 5.60 18.79 -3.34
CA ILE A 92 6.13 19.07 -2.01
C ILE A 92 7.43 19.89 -2.05
N ASP A 93 7.34 21.14 -1.60
CA ASP A 93 8.46 22.10 -1.69
C ASP A 93 9.47 21.95 -0.53
N HIS A 94 9.03 21.50 0.64
CA HIS A 94 9.83 21.61 1.87
C HIS A 94 11.05 20.66 1.92
N MET A 95 11.06 19.58 1.14
CA MET A 95 12.20 18.64 1.03
C MET A 95 13.11 18.92 -0.18
N MET A 96 12.83 19.97 -0.96
CA MET A 96 13.58 20.27 -2.18
C MET A 96 14.94 20.91 -1.84
N PRO A 97 16.05 20.45 -2.46
CA PRO A 97 17.34 21.12 -2.32
C PRO A 97 17.27 22.57 -2.79
N LYS A 98 17.79 23.50 -1.97
CA LYS A 98 17.80 24.94 -2.27
C LYS A 98 18.59 25.30 -3.54
N SER A 99 19.58 24.48 -3.89
CA SER A 99 20.32 24.60 -5.15
C SER A 99 20.12 23.32 -5.94
N LEU A 100 19.81 23.43 -7.23
CA LEU A 100 19.65 22.31 -8.15
C LEU A 100 20.94 21.95 -8.93
N GLY A 101 22.05 22.65 -8.66
CA GLY A 101 23.26 22.59 -9.49
C GLY A 101 24.43 21.76 -8.95
N THR A 102 24.33 21.23 -7.73
CA THR A 102 25.38 20.43 -7.07
C THR A 102 25.45 19.01 -7.64
N ARG A 103 26.58 18.31 -7.37
CA ARG A 103 26.93 17.04 -8.04
C ARG A 103 26.08 15.85 -7.57
N ASP A 104 25.55 15.92 -6.36
CA ASP A 104 24.78 14.90 -5.66
C ASP A 104 23.30 14.85 -6.06
N ILE A 105 22.78 15.96 -6.59
CA ILE A 105 21.36 16.14 -6.91
C ILE A 105 20.83 15.18 -7.98
N PRO A 106 21.52 14.93 -9.11
CA PRO A 106 21.04 13.97 -10.10
C PRO A 106 20.80 12.58 -9.51
N GLY A 107 21.64 12.17 -8.54
CA GLY A 107 21.47 10.91 -7.82
C GLY A 107 20.23 10.92 -6.94
N HIS A 108 20.08 11.96 -6.13
CA HIS A 108 18.95 12.14 -5.21
C HIS A 108 17.59 12.26 -5.93
N LEU A 109 17.53 12.96 -7.06
CA LEU A 109 16.32 13.05 -7.88
C LEU A 109 15.92 11.70 -8.49
N ALA A 110 16.91 10.92 -8.95
CA ALA A 110 16.67 9.58 -9.48
C ALA A 110 16.22 8.58 -8.40
N GLU A 111 16.71 8.71 -7.17
CA GLU A 111 16.31 7.84 -6.04
C GLU A 111 14.86 8.10 -5.60
N ASN A 112 14.44 9.37 -5.61
CA ASN A 112 13.11 9.78 -5.18
C ASN A 112 12.02 9.64 -6.26
N SER A 113 12.38 9.48 -7.53
CA SER A 113 11.44 9.25 -8.62
C SER A 113 11.85 8.10 -9.53
N GLY A 114 11.02 7.06 -9.59
CA GLY A 114 11.25 5.90 -10.47
C GLY A 114 11.25 6.28 -11.96
N LYS A 115 10.51 7.33 -12.35
CA LYS A 115 10.55 7.88 -13.70
C LYS A 115 11.91 8.52 -14.02
N PHE A 116 12.47 9.28 -13.07
CA PHE A 116 13.77 9.92 -13.23
C PHE A 116 14.90 8.87 -13.23
N GLN A 117 14.73 7.76 -12.51
CA GLN A 117 15.64 6.62 -12.59
C GLN A 117 15.66 6.00 -14.00
N VAL A 118 14.48 5.78 -14.61
CA VAL A 118 14.38 5.28 -15.99
C VAL A 118 14.98 6.26 -17.01
N ILE A 119 14.74 7.57 -16.86
CA ILE A 119 15.37 8.59 -17.72
C ILE A 119 16.89 8.53 -17.59
N ARG A 120 17.40 8.44 -16.36
CA ARG A 120 18.83 8.32 -16.10
C ARG A 120 19.41 7.09 -16.78
N ASP A 121 18.78 5.93 -16.64
CA ASP A 121 19.26 4.69 -17.26
C ASP A 121 19.24 4.81 -18.80
N LEU A 122 18.18 5.37 -19.38
CA LEU A 122 18.06 5.58 -20.82
C LEU A 122 19.10 6.57 -21.37
N ILE A 123 19.31 7.72 -20.72
CA ILE A 123 20.31 8.71 -21.13
C ILE A 123 21.73 8.16 -20.99
N ASN A 124 21.98 7.27 -20.02
CA ASN A 124 23.28 6.60 -19.90
C ASN A 124 23.61 5.70 -21.10
N LEU A 125 22.60 5.17 -21.80
CA LEU A 125 22.79 4.43 -23.05
C LEU A 125 22.96 5.39 -24.24
N ILE A 126 22.12 6.42 -24.32
CA ILE A 126 22.09 7.37 -25.45
C ILE A 126 23.35 8.24 -25.49
N GLN A 127 23.96 8.56 -24.34
CA GLN A 127 25.14 9.44 -24.29
C GLN A 127 26.36 8.90 -25.04
N GLU A 128 26.42 7.59 -25.30
CA GLU A 128 27.52 6.97 -26.05
C GLU A 128 27.40 7.20 -27.57
N TYR A 129 26.23 7.62 -28.06
CA TYR A 129 25.96 7.89 -29.47
C TYR A 129 25.97 9.39 -29.79
N GLU A 130 26.29 9.73 -31.04
CA GLU A 130 26.22 11.10 -31.56
C GLU A 130 24.79 11.48 -31.97
N THR A 131 23.91 11.66 -30.97
CA THR A 131 22.46 11.84 -31.20
C THR A 131 21.93 13.17 -30.70
N ASN A 132 20.81 13.61 -31.29
CA ASN A 132 20.01 14.71 -30.79
C ASN A 132 18.68 14.18 -30.26
N THR A 133 18.54 14.17 -28.94
CA THR A 133 17.31 13.73 -28.27
C THR A 133 16.47 14.93 -27.87
N ALA A 134 15.20 14.94 -28.28
CA ALA A 134 14.22 15.91 -27.81
C ALA A 134 13.53 15.37 -26.54
N ILE A 135 13.45 16.18 -25.49
CA ILE A 135 12.76 15.86 -24.25
C ILE A 135 11.67 16.91 -24.06
N VAL A 136 10.42 16.47 -24.00
CA VAL A 136 9.28 17.36 -23.81
C VAL A 136 8.67 17.11 -22.44
N CYS A 137 8.47 18.19 -21.69
CA CYS A 137 7.85 18.13 -20.38
C CYS A 137 7.05 19.39 -20.07
N ARG A 138 6.21 19.34 -19.03
CA ARG A 138 5.46 20.51 -18.54
C ARG A 138 6.40 21.70 -18.26
N PRO A 139 6.02 22.93 -18.67
CA PRO A 139 6.84 24.12 -18.39
C PRO A 139 6.98 24.39 -16.88
N GLY A 140 8.02 25.14 -16.52
CA GLY A 140 8.30 25.53 -15.14
C GLY A 140 9.16 24.52 -14.40
N ARG A 141 8.76 24.15 -13.18
CA ARG A 141 9.58 23.37 -12.25
C ARG A 141 10.00 22.00 -12.79
N THR A 142 9.16 21.35 -13.60
CA THR A 142 9.50 20.06 -14.22
C THR A 142 10.72 20.17 -15.14
N MET A 143 10.80 21.22 -15.95
CA MET A 143 11.96 21.48 -16.80
C MET A 143 13.23 21.69 -15.99
N ASP A 144 13.13 22.37 -14.84
CA ASP A 144 14.27 22.56 -13.94
C ASP A 144 14.74 21.22 -13.34
N LEU A 145 13.82 20.37 -12.88
CA LEU A 145 14.17 19.05 -12.35
C LEU A 145 14.80 18.15 -13.44
N VAL A 146 14.27 18.18 -14.67
CA VAL A 146 14.83 17.44 -15.80
C VAL A 146 16.23 17.96 -16.15
N GLU A 147 16.42 19.28 -16.20
CA GLU A 147 17.75 19.86 -16.43
C GLU A 147 18.74 19.47 -15.31
N ALA A 148 18.30 19.50 -14.06
CA ALA A 148 19.09 19.09 -12.90
C ALA A 148 19.54 17.62 -13.00
N LEU A 149 18.64 16.72 -13.42
CA LEU A 149 18.95 15.31 -13.65
C LEU A 149 20.00 15.13 -14.77
N LEU A 150 19.84 15.84 -15.88
CA LEU A 150 20.74 15.72 -17.03
C LEU A 150 22.16 16.23 -16.75
N TYR A 151 22.35 17.15 -15.78
CA TYR A 151 23.70 17.58 -15.38
C TYR A 151 24.56 16.46 -14.78
N GLY A 152 23.96 15.35 -14.34
CA GLY A 152 24.69 14.15 -13.92
C GLY A 152 25.32 13.35 -15.06
N HIS A 153 25.00 13.66 -16.31
CA HIS A 153 25.32 12.87 -17.50
C HIS A 153 26.29 13.62 -18.42
N LYS A 154 26.98 12.89 -19.30
CA LYS A 154 27.93 13.46 -20.26
C LYS A 154 27.22 13.95 -21.53
N VAL A 155 26.26 14.86 -21.37
CA VAL A 155 25.41 15.36 -22.46
C VAL A 155 25.42 16.89 -22.55
N ASN A 156 25.23 17.42 -23.75
CA ASN A 156 24.98 18.84 -23.95
C ASN A 156 23.50 19.14 -23.70
N ILE A 157 23.18 20.17 -22.94
CA ILE A 157 21.78 20.50 -22.58
C ILE A 157 21.39 21.85 -23.19
N ARG A 158 20.34 21.87 -24.01
CA ARG A 158 19.73 23.08 -24.59
C ARG A 158 18.28 23.19 -24.15
N ARG A 159 17.89 24.35 -23.61
CA ARG A 159 16.51 24.66 -23.19
C ARG A 159 15.91 25.71 -24.11
N TYR A 160 14.60 25.63 -24.34
CA TYR A 160 13.85 26.49 -25.28
C TYR A 160 12.82 27.39 -24.60
N ASP A 161 12.96 27.63 -23.30
CA ASP A 161 12.15 28.57 -22.50
C ASP A 161 12.92 29.83 -22.09
N GLY A 162 14.23 29.89 -22.37
CA GLY A 162 15.11 30.99 -22.00
C GLY A 162 15.54 31.00 -20.53
N GLN A 163 15.16 29.98 -19.75
CA GLN A 163 15.58 29.80 -18.37
C GLN A 163 16.58 28.64 -18.29
N SER A 164 17.53 28.70 -17.36
CA SER A 164 18.56 27.67 -17.19
C SER A 164 19.11 27.76 -15.78
N ILE A 165 19.23 26.62 -15.10
CA ILE A 165 19.75 26.55 -13.73
C ILE A 165 21.21 26.99 -13.66
N LYS A 166 21.98 26.76 -14.73
CA LYS A 166 23.35 27.29 -14.87
C LYS A 166 23.39 28.36 -15.95
N GLN A 167 23.76 29.58 -15.54
CA GLN A 167 23.97 30.71 -16.46
C GLN A 167 25.32 30.61 -17.20
N ASN A 168 26.35 30.02 -16.58
CA ASN A 168 27.68 29.84 -17.17
C ASN A 168 27.91 28.37 -17.57
N LYS A 169 27.57 28.01 -18.81
CA LYS A 169 27.88 26.69 -19.38
C LYS A 169 29.33 26.68 -19.88
N LYS A 170 30.20 25.88 -19.25
CA LYS A 170 31.51 25.55 -19.83
C LYS A 170 31.27 24.72 -21.09
N SER A 171 31.83 25.14 -22.23
CA SER A 171 31.77 24.34 -23.45
C SER A 171 32.49 23.01 -23.21
N ARG A 172 31.71 21.94 -23.14
CA ARG A 172 32.24 20.57 -23.19
C ARG A 172 31.74 19.96 -24.49
N ASN A 173 32.64 19.30 -25.21
CA ASN A 173 32.26 18.59 -26.43
C ASN A 173 31.77 17.21 -26.04
N HIS A 174 30.47 17.10 -25.82
CA HIS A 174 29.77 15.81 -25.70
C HIS A 174 29.16 15.41 -27.05
N SER A 175 29.11 14.10 -27.32
CA SER A 175 28.53 13.48 -28.52
C SER A 175 27.01 13.68 -28.60
N CYS A 176 26.32 13.46 -27.48
CA CYS A 176 24.87 13.58 -27.38
C CYS A 176 24.42 14.98 -26.94
N THR A 177 23.38 15.52 -27.59
CA THR A 177 22.72 16.77 -27.19
C THR A 177 21.24 16.53 -26.86
N CYS A 178 20.87 16.82 -25.61
CA CYS A 178 19.52 16.80 -25.09
C CYS A 178 18.87 18.19 -25.20
N HIS A 179 17.72 18.24 -25.87
CA HIS A 179 16.95 19.44 -26.12
C HIS A 179 15.65 19.41 -25.31
N ILE A 180 15.50 20.31 -24.33
CA ILE A 180 14.33 20.34 -23.45
C ILE A 180 13.33 21.37 -23.97
N PHE A 181 12.15 20.90 -24.34
CA PHE A 181 11.04 21.71 -24.83
C PHE A 181 9.89 21.74 -23.81
N PRO A 182 9.20 22.88 -23.67
CA PRO A 182 7.96 22.93 -22.92
C PRO A 182 6.83 22.26 -23.72
N SER A 183 5.94 21.53 -23.04
CA SER A 183 4.76 20.93 -23.66
C SER A 183 3.72 21.95 -24.12
N ALA A 184 3.73 23.15 -23.52
CA ALA A 184 2.86 24.27 -23.87
C ALA A 184 3.64 25.59 -23.92
N GLY A 185 3.33 26.43 -24.89
CA GLY A 185 3.86 27.80 -24.98
C GLY A 185 5.27 27.88 -25.56
N TRP A 186 5.64 27.01 -26.50
CA TRP A 186 6.94 27.11 -27.16
C TRP A 186 6.93 28.18 -28.27
N ASP A 187 7.58 29.31 -28.01
CA ASP A 187 7.74 30.36 -28.99
C ASP A 187 8.94 30.10 -29.91
N LYS A 188 8.66 29.56 -31.10
CA LYS A 188 9.64 29.30 -32.16
C LYS A 188 10.37 30.56 -32.63
N SER A 189 9.75 31.73 -32.53
CA SER A 189 10.33 32.98 -33.01
C SER A 189 11.45 33.46 -32.09
N LYS A 190 11.25 33.32 -30.77
CA LYS A 190 12.19 33.75 -29.74
C LYS A 190 13.31 32.73 -29.53
N PHE A 191 13.01 31.44 -29.62
CA PHE A 191 13.97 30.35 -29.43
C PHE A 191 13.97 29.39 -30.62
N PRO A 192 14.64 29.77 -31.74
CA PRO A 192 14.71 28.93 -32.92
C PRO A 192 15.56 27.67 -32.69
N LEU A 193 15.25 26.61 -33.43
CA LEU A 193 16.06 25.40 -33.50
C LEU A 193 17.40 25.75 -34.17
N LYS A 194 18.49 25.67 -33.42
CA LYS A 194 19.86 25.95 -33.89
C LYS A 194 20.63 24.67 -34.26
N THR A 195 19.98 23.52 -34.21
CA THR A 195 20.54 22.23 -34.60
C THR A 195 20.38 22.08 -36.11
N GLY A 196 21.45 21.71 -36.82
CA GLY A 196 21.40 21.38 -38.25
C GLY A 196 21.32 19.87 -38.51
N ASN A 197 20.92 19.11 -37.49
CA ASN A 197 20.71 17.67 -37.57
C ASN A 197 19.27 17.32 -37.12
N GLN A 198 18.76 16.21 -37.65
CA GLN A 198 17.48 15.62 -37.23
C GLN A 198 17.47 15.21 -35.75
N PHE A 199 16.27 15.14 -35.16
CA PHE A 199 16.08 14.50 -33.85
C PHE A 199 15.91 13.00 -34.02
N ASP A 200 16.69 12.21 -33.28
CA ASP A 200 16.68 10.75 -33.37
C ASP A 200 15.51 10.14 -32.59
N MET A 201 15.12 10.78 -31.49
CA MET A 201 14.00 10.37 -30.64
C MET A 201 13.38 11.56 -29.90
N LEU A 202 12.08 11.50 -29.63
CA LEU A 202 11.36 12.38 -28.72
C LEU A 202 10.91 11.62 -27.47
N LEU A 203 11.39 12.07 -26.31
CA LEU A 203 10.99 11.58 -25.00
C LEU A 203 9.89 12.48 -24.41
N ALA A 204 8.71 11.93 -24.17
CA ALA A 204 7.65 12.61 -23.44
C ALA A 204 7.71 12.21 -21.97
N VAL A 205 8.07 13.15 -21.10
CA VAL A 205 8.26 12.90 -19.66
C VAL A 205 6.92 12.75 -18.93
N ASP A 206 5.94 13.56 -19.29
CA ASP A 206 4.64 13.62 -18.64
C ASP A 206 3.49 13.60 -19.66
N ILE A 207 2.30 13.23 -19.20
CA ILE A 207 1.13 13.05 -20.08
C ILE A 207 0.59 14.36 -20.64
N SER A 208 1.04 15.52 -20.13
CA SER A 208 0.68 16.84 -20.69
C SER A 208 1.16 17.03 -22.13
N VAL A 209 2.08 16.18 -22.62
CA VAL A 209 2.60 16.25 -23.98
C VAL A 209 1.56 15.75 -24.99
N ASP A 210 0.88 16.69 -25.65
CA ASP A 210 0.03 16.38 -26.79
C ASP A 210 0.82 16.39 -28.11
N THR A 211 1.06 15.19 -28.63
CA THR A 211 1.80 14.94 -29.87
C THR A 211 1.06 15.38 -31.14
N THR A 212 -0.22 15.76 -31.04
CA THR A 212 -1.02 16.20 -32.18
C THR A 212 -0.84 17.68 -32.52
N THR A 213 -0.28 18.47 -31.60
CA THR A 213 -0.06 19.91 -31.75
C THR A 213 0.94 20.22 -32.87
N GLU A 214 0.78 21.39 -33.52
CA GLU A 214 1.65 21.83 -34.62
C GLU A 214 3.10 22.09 -34.16
N GLU A 215 3.26 22.54 -32.92
CA GLU A 215 4.55 22.70 -32.25
C GLU A 215 5.29 21.36 -32.19
N MET A 216 4.66 20.31 -31.63
CA MET A 216 5.29 18.99 -31.51
C MET A 216 5.54 18.33 -32.87
N LYS A 217 4.60 18.47 -33.82
CA LYS A 217 4.79 17.98 -35.20
C LYS A 217 6.00 18.61 -35.89
N SER A 218 6.31 19.87 -35.58
CA SER A 218 7.49 20.53 -36.17
C SER A 218 8.82 20.02 -35.59
N ILE A 219 8.84 19.63 -34.31
CA ILE A 219 10.00 18.99 -33.69
C ILE A 219 10.20 17.60 -34.30
N LEU A 220 9.12 16.81 -34.39
CA LEU A 220 9.15 15.44 -34.91
C LEU A 220 9.60 15.36 -36.38
N ARG A 221 9.33 16.38 -37.19
CA ARG A 221 9.65 16.45 -38.63
C ARG A 221 10.91 17.27 -38.93
N HIS A 222 11.65 17.70 -37.91
CA HIS A 222 12.82 18.55 -38.10
C HIS A 222 13.87 17.85 -38.97
N GLU A 223 14.19 18.47 -40.11
CA GLU A 223 15.23 18.03 -41.07
C GLU A 223 15.11 16.58 -41.56
N ARG A 224 13.90 15.98 -41.48
CA ARG A 224 13.61 14.65 -42.01
C ARG A 224 12.96 14.73 -43.40
N ASP A 225 13.30 13.79 -44.27
CA ASP A 225 12.66 13.68 -45.58
C ASP A 225 11.21 13.18 -45.44
N GLN A 226 10.27 13.89 -46.04
CA GLN A 226 8.85 13.57 -45.99
C GLN A 226 8.49 12.36 -46.87
N ARG A 227 9.43 11.87 -47.68
CA ARG A 227 9.21 10.77 -48.64
C ARG A 227 9.60 9.39 -48.12
N THR A 228 10.49 9.29 -47.12
CA THR A 228 10.94 8.01 -46.54
C THR A 228 9.97 7.46 -45.50
N LEU A 229 10.15 6.23 -45.02
CA LEU A 229 9.36 5.68 -43.90
C LEU A 229 9.63 6.44 -42.58
N GLU A 230 10.77 7.11 -42.46
CA GLU A 230 11.25 7.80 -41.26
C GLU A 230 10.77 9.27 -41.16
N LYS A 231 9.54 9.55 -41.61
CA LYS A 231 8.98 10.93 -41.71
C LYS A 231 8.91 11.66 -40.37
N GLN A 232 8.91 10.92 -39.27
CA GLN A 232 8.75 11.44 -37.92
C GLN A 232 9.74 10.73 -36.99
N ALA A 233 10.29 11.47 -36.04
CA ALA A 233 11.08 10.89 -34.97
C ALA A 233 10.21 9.96 -34.10
N PRO A 234 10.74 8.78 -33.69
CA PRO A 234 10.08 7.92 -32.72
C PRO A 234 9.78 8.66 -31.41
N ILE A 235 8.58 8.43 -30.89
CA ILE A 235 8.08 8.99 -29.64
C ILE A 235 8.12 7.91 -28.59
N VAL A 236 8.79 8.17 -27.47
CA VAL A 236 8.81 7.29 -26.30
C VAL A 236 8.20 8.04 -25.12
N LYS A 237 7.01 7.59 -24.70
CA LYS A 237 6.26 8.17 -23.57
C LYS A 237 6.60 7.46 -22.28
N LEU A 238 7.12 8.19 -21.30
CA LEU A 238 7.44 7.66 -19.98
C LEU A 238 6.18 7.65 -19.12
N ILE A 239 5.70 6.45 -18.78
CA ILE A 239 4.39 6.27 -18.14
C ILE A 239 4.55 5.38 -16.92
N THR A 240 4.19 5.91 -15.76
CA THR A 240 4.19 5.13 -14.53
C THR A 240 3.11 4.04 -14.57
N ILE A 241 3.47 2.78 -14.34
CA ILE A 241 2.51 1.67 -14.38
C ILE A 241 1.46 1.84 -13.28
N ASN A 242 0.20 1.55 -13.62
CA ASN A 242 -0.95 1.56 -12.70
C ASN A 242 -1.25 2.92 -12.03
N SER A 243 -0.63 4.01 -12.47
CA SER A 243 -0.89 5.35 -11.96
C SER A 243 -1.98 6.08 -12.76
N VAL A 244 -2.25 7.34 -12.38
CA VAL A 244 -3.02 8.30 -13.18
C VAL A 244 -2.57 8.34 -14.64
N GLU A 245 -1.27 8.35 -14.92
CA GLU A 245 -0.75 8.51 -16.29
C GLU A 245 -1.13 7.32 -17.18
N HIS A 246 -1.09 6.12 -16.61
CA HIS A 246 -1.52 4.91 -17.29
C HIS A 246 -3.01 4.94 -17.59
N GLY A 247 -3.81 5.37 -16.61
CA GLY A 247 -5.25 5.62 -16.76
C GLY A 247 -5.56 6.62 -17.86
N MET A 248 -4.91 7.78 -17.84
CA MET A 248 -5.13 8.84 -18.83
C MET A 248 -4.76 8.40 -20.24
N LEU A 249 -3.66 7.66 -20.42
CA LEU A 249 -3.26 7.14 -21.73
C LEU A 249 -4.23 6.07 -22.25
N TYR A 250 -4.69 5.17 -21.39
CA TYR A 250 -5.57 4.07 -21.77
C TYR A 250 -7.01 4.53 -22.00
N PHE A 251 -7.61 5.20 -21.02
CA PHE A 251 -8.98 5.71 -21.12
C PHE A 251 -9.11 6.86 -22.12
N GLY A 252 -8.04 7.63 -22.36
CA GLY A 252 -8.03 8.68 -23.38
C GLY A 252 -8.13 8.17 -24.82
N LYS A 253 -7.97 6.86 -25.04
CA LYS A 253 -8.26 6.20 -26.33
C LYS A 253 -9.72 5.74 -26.43
N LEU A 254 -10.39 5.56 -25.30
CA LEU A 254 -11.73 4.96 -25.21
C LEU A 254 -12.84 6.02 -25.07
N TYR A 255 -12.56 7.10 -24.37
CA TYR A 255 -13.51 8.16 -24.05
C TYR A 255 -12.96 9.53 -24.46
N ASP A 256 -13.86 10.50 -24.64
CA ASP A 256 -13.44 11.90 -24.84
C ASP A 256 -12.90 12.49 -23.53
N LYS A 257 -11.86 13.33 -23.62
CA LYS A 257 -11.12 13.86 -22.46
C LYS A 257 -11.99 14.69 -21.51
N ASN A 258 -13.06 15.31 -22.03
CA ASN A 258 -13.98 16.14 -21.25
C ASN A 258 -15.24 15.39 -20.79
N SER A 259 -15.34 14.09 -21.07
CA SER A 259 -16.51 13.31 -20.66
C SER A 259 -16.48 13.00 -19.16
N ASN A 260 -17.66 13.01 -18.54
CA ASN A 260 -17.80 12.60 -17.14
C ASN A 260 -17.39 11.14 -16.94
N ASP A 261 -17.69 10.28 -17.91
CA ASP A 261 -17.33 8.85 -17.90
C ASP A 261 -15.80 8.65 -17.93
N TYR A 262 -15.06 9.54 -18.61
CA TYR A 262 -13.60 9.53 -18.59
C TYR A 262 -13.07 9.84 -17.19
N LEU A 263 -13.57 10.91 -16.56
CA LEU A 263 -13.15 11.29 -15.22
C LEU A 263 -13.51 10.21 -14.20
N GLU A 264 -14.70 9.62 -14.31
CA GLU A 264 -15.17 8.56 -13.41
C GLU A 264 -14.36 7.27 -13.56
N ALA A 265 -14.09 6.82 -14.79
CA ALA A 265 -13.24 5.66 -15.02
C ALA A 265 -11.79 5.91 -14.56
N LEU A 266 -11.29 7.13 -14.74
CA LEU A 266 -9.95 7.53 -14.32
C LEU A 266 -9.83 7.56 -12.80
N THR A 267 -10.71 8.26 -12.09
CA THR A 267 -10.67 8.36 -10.62
C THR A 267 -10.86 6.98 -9.99
N ALA A 268 -11.78 6.16 -10.50
CA ALA A 268 -11.98 4.81 -10.01
C ALA A 268 -10.70 3.95 -10.18
N ALA A 269 -10.06 4.02 -11.35
CA ALA A 269 -8.81 3.29 -11.59
C ALA A 269 -7.68 3.74 -10.67
N VAL A 270 -7.55 5.04 -10.41
CA VAL A 270 -6.51 5.59 -9.51
C VAL A 270 -6.70 5.08 -8.09
N VAL A 271 -7.95 5.07 -7.60
CA VAL A 271 -8.27 4.64 -6.24
C VAL A 271 -8.15 3.12 -6.08
N VAL A 272 -8.52 2.33 -7.09
CA VAL A 272 -8.45 0.87 -7.01
C VAL A 272 -7.03 0.35 -7.24
N LEU A 273 -6.25 0.97 -8.14
CA LEU A 273 -4.89 0.52 -8.46
C LEU A 273 -3.80 1.09 -7.54
N ARG A 274 -4.17 1.87 -6.52
CA ARG A 274 -3.23 2.51 -5.58
C ARG A 274 -2.31 1.50 -4.88
N ASP A 275 -2.79 0.27 -4.63
CA ASP A 275 -2.04 -0.81 -3.99
C ASP A 275 -0.87 -1.32 -4.86
N ARG A 276 -1.02 -1.27 -6.18
CA ARG A 276 -0.08 -1.81 -7.18
C ARG A 276 0.60 -0.72 -7.99
N VAL A 277 0.50 0.54 -7.56
CA VAL A 277 1.03 1.69 -8.28
C VAL A 277 2.56 1.56 -8.45
N GLY A 278 3.05 1.77 -9.67
CA GLY A 278 4.48 1.73 -9.99
C GLY A 278 5.18 0.38 -9.77
N THR A 279 4.43 -0.74 -9.71
CA THR A 279 5.01 -2.09 -9.65
C THR A 279 5.08 -2.71 -11.05
N LEU A 280 6.29 -3.07 -11.50
CA LEU A 280 6.46 -3.71 -12.81
C LEU A 280 5.99 -5.18 -12.77
N PRO A 281 5.33 -5.66 -13.84
CA PRO A 281 5.10 -7.08 -14.06
C PRO A 281 6.39 -7.89 -13.96
N PRO A 282 6.36 -9.14 -13.46
CA PRO A 282 7.54 -9.98 -13.30
C PRO A 282 8.41 -10.08 -14.56
N ASP A 283 7.78 -10.11 -15.74
CA ASP A 283 8.46 -10.26 -17.03
C ASP A 283 9.30 -9.03 -17.42
N LEU A 284 8.89 -7.84 -16.97
CA LEU A 284 9.62 -6.60 -17.23
C LEU A 284 10.74 -6.35 -16.21
N ARG A 285 10.66 -6.89 -14.99
CA ARG A 285 11.67 -6.62 -13.93
C ARG A 285 13.11 -6.89 -14.37
N PRO A 286 13.45 -7.99 -15.08
CA PRO A 286 14.81 -8.23 -15.56
C PRO A 286 15.35 -7.11 -16.46
N VAL A 287 14.51 -6.58 -17.36
CA VAL A 287 14.89 -5.51 -18.30
C VAL A 287 15.32 -4.24 -17.57
N TYR A 288 14.59 -3.86 -16.52
CA TYR A 288 14.91 -2.68 -15.70
C TYR A 288 16.07 -2.96 -14.74
N SER A 289 16.20 -4.18 -14.21
CA SER A 289 17.36 -4.57 -13.38
C SER A 289 18.68 -4.51 -14.14
N GLN A 290 18.63 -4.76 -15.46
CA GLN A 290 19.74 -4.61 -16.40
C GLN A 290 19.87 -3.18 -16.96
N LYS A 291 19.25 -2.17 -16.32
CA LYS A 291 19.35 -0.75 -16.71
C LYS A 291 19.01 -0.49 -18.18
N LEU A 292 17.97 -1.18 -18.69
CA LEU A 292 17.43 -1.00 -20.05
C LEU A 292 18.40 -1.35 -21.19
N VAL A 293 19.49 -2.08 -20.93
CA VAL A 293 20.43 -2.56 -21.96
C VAL A 293 19.71 -3.32 -23.09
N TYR A 294 18.57 -3.94 -22.79
CA TYR A 294 17.69 -4.58 -23.76
C TYR A 294 17.20 -3.66 -24.90
N LEU A 295 17.20 -2.33 -24.71
CA LEU A 295 16.78 -1.36 -25.72
C LEU A 295 17.90 -0.92 -26.67
N LEU A 296 19.14 -1.40 -26.49
CA LEU A 296 20.29 -0.99 -27.32
C LEU A 296 20.06 -1.25 -28.81
N ASP A 297 19.60 -2.45 -29.18
CA ASP A 297 19.33 -2.81 -30.58
C ASP A 297 18.33 -1.86 -31.25
N TRP A 298 17.32 -1.41 -30.49
CA TRP A 298 16.32 -0.45 -30.95
C TRP A 298 16.86 0.98 -31.02
N LEU A 299 17.74 1.36 -30.10
CA LEU A 299 18.40 2.68 -30.12
C LEU A 299 19.36 2.83 -31.32
N GLU A 300 20.04 1.74 -31.71
CA GLU A 300 20.89 1.73 -32.90
C GLU A 300 20.09 1.78 -34.19
N ASN A 301 18.97 1.07 -34.24
CA ASN A 301 18.08 1.02 -35.41
C ASN A 301 16.63 1.27 -34.99
N PRO A 302 16.17 2.53 -34.95
CA PRO A 302 14.81 2.88 -34.51
C PRO A 302 13.69 2.39 -35.43
N SER A 303 14.04 1.85 -36.61
CA SER A 303 13.13 1.18 -37.54
C SER A 303 12.73 -0.24 -37.10
N ILE A 304 13.40 -0.82 -36.10
CA ILE A 304 13.05 -2.12 -35.52
C ILE A 304 11.74 -2.01 -34.71
N ILE A 305 11.02 -3.12 -34.61
CA ILE A 305 9.84 -3.27 -33.76
C ILE A 305 10.17 -2.89 -32.31
N TRP A 306 9.24 -2.21 -31.64
CA TRP A 306 9.41 -1.87 -30.23
C TRP A 306 9.62 -3.13 -29.36
N PRO A 307 10.70 -3.22 -28.58
CA PRO A 307 11.02 -4.46 -27.85
C PRO A 307 10.11 -4.76 -26.64
N LEU A 308 9.40 -3.76 -26.12
CA LEU A 308 8.54 -3.92 -24.94
C LEU A 308 7.08 -4.16 -25.34
N PRO A 309 6.26 -4.71 -24.43
CA PRO A 309 4.83 -4.92 -24.66
C PRO A 309 4.09 -3.60 -24.93
N ASP A 310 2.93 -3.67 -25.57
CA ASP A 310 2.03 -2.52 -25.68
C ASP A 310 1.39 -2.15 -24.34
N VAL A 311 0.70 -1.00 -24.32
CA VAL A 311 -0.03 -0.47 -23.16
C VAL A 311 -0.95 -1.53 -22.56
N TYR A 312 -0.74 -1.85 -21.27
CA TYR A 312 -1.56 -2.84 -20.59
C TYR A 312 -3.01 -2.35 -20.43
N PRO A 313 -4.02 -3.20 -20.69
CA PRO A 313 -5.40 -2.80 -20.53
C PRO A 313 -5.79 -2.65 -19.05
N ILE A 314 -6.46 -1.55 -18.73
CA ILE A 314 -7.01 -1.30 -17.39
C ILE A 314 -8.50 -1.71 -17.38
N LYS A 315 -8.91 -2.40 -16.29
CA LYS A 315 -10.32 -2.78 -16.10
C LYS A 315 -11.18 -1.54 -15.86
N ARG A 316 -12.45 -1.60 -16.26
CA ARG A 316 -13.44 -0.62 -15.82
C ARG A 316 -13.89 -1.02 -14.41
N TYR A 317 -13.78 -0.09 -13.47
CA TYR A 317 -14.14 -0.29 -12.07
C TYR A 317 -15.49 0.35 -11.79
N ASN A 318 -16.28 -0.28 -10.91
CA ASN A 318 -17.57 0.25 -10.48
C ASN A 318 -17.43 1.01 -9.16
N SER A 319 -18.45 1.80 -8.80
CA SER A 319 -18.54 2.50 -7.51
C SER A 319 -18.28 1.55 -6.32
N MET A 320 -18.85 0.34 -6.34
CA MET A 320 -18.61 -0.70 -5.32
C MET A 320 -17.12 -1.11 -5.19
N ASP A 321 -16.37 -1.12 -6.28
CA ASP A 321 -14.94 -1.47 -6.24
C ASP A 321 -14.13 -0.33 -5.60
N VAL A 322 -14.55 0.91 -5.83
CA VAL A 322 -13.95 2.11 -5.21
C VAL A 322 -14.20 2.09 -3.71
N GLU A 323 -15.44 1.88 -3.28
CA GLU A 323 -15.78 1.76 -1.85
C GLU A 323 -14.98 0.64 -1.18
N ARG A 324 -14.93 -0.55 -1.82
CA ARG A 324 -14.16 -1.67 -1.30
C ARG A 324 -12.67 -1.34 -1.18
N SER A 325 -12.08 -0.69 -2.18
CA SER A 325 -10.68 -0.26 -2.13
C SER A 325 -10.46 0.71 -0.97
N LEU A 326 -11.31 1.72 -0.85
CA LEU A 326 -11.23 2.76 0.18
C LEU A 326 -11.34 2.20 1.60
N LEU A 327 -12.15 1.15 1.82
CA LEU A 327 -12.29 0.47 3.11
C LEU A 327 -11.06 -0.36 3.50
N THR A 328 -10.20 -0.73 2.56
CA THR A 328 -8.96 -1.48 2.82
C THR A 328 -7.75 -0.55 2.94
N GLU A 329 -7.04 -0.59 4.07
CA GLU A 329 -5.77 0.15 4.24
C GLU A 329 -4.70 -0.40 3.28
N VAL A 330 -3.94 0.50 2.64
CA VAL A 330 -2.80 0.13 1.79
C VAL A 330 -1.54 0.15 2.66
N HIS A 331 -1.02 -1.03 2.97
CA HIS A 331 0.28 -1.15 3.63
C HIS A 331 1.39 -1.32 2.60
N PHE A 332 2.18 -0.27 2.35
CA PHE A 332 3.44 -0.42 1.63
C PHE A 332 4.49 -1.02 2.56
N ASN A 333 4.51 -2.35 2.62
CA ASN A 333 5.51 -3.05 3.39
C ASN A 333 6.87 -2.94 2.67
N GLN A 334 7.92 -2.44 3.35
CA GLN A 334 9.33 -2.61 2.96
C GLN A 334 9.78 -4.09 2.95
N ILE A 335 8.86 -5.05 2.84
CA ILE A 335 9.15 -6.49 2.89
C ILE A 335 9.68 -7.00 1.55
N ASP A 336 9.47 -6.28 0.44
CA ASP A 336 10.08 -6.67 -0.84
C ASP A 336 11.62 -6.62 -0.79
N THR A 337 12.22 -5.72 0.00
CA THR A 337 13.66 -5.73 0.29
C THR A 337 14.06 -6.80 1.32
N ALA A 338 13.14 -7.28 2.16
CA ALA A 338 13.42 -8.38 3.10
C ALA A 338 13.46 -9.74 2.38
N LEU A 339 12.62 -9.96 1.37
CA LEU A 339 12.70 -11.11 0.47
C LEU A 339 13.95 -11.03 -0.41
N GLU A 340 14.28 -9.85 -0.94
CA GLU A 340 15.51 -9.64 -1.71
C GLU A 340 16.78 -9.86 -0.85
N ASN A 341 16.78 -9.43 0.41
CA ASN A 341 17.83 -9.72 1.40
C ASN A 341 17.85 -11.19 1.87
N ALA A 342 16.71 -11.89 1.84
CA ALA A 342 16.63 -13.31 2.13
C ALA A 342 17.20 -14.17 1.00
N PHE A 343 17.07 -13.73 -0.25
CA PHE A 343 17.67 -14.39 -1.42
C PHE A 343 19.13 -13.97 -1.67
N ALA A 344 19.55 -12.76 -1.28
CA ALA A 344 20.94 -12.31 -1.41
C ALA A 344 21.90 -12.96 -0.39
N ASN A 345 21.40 -13.42 0.77
CA ASN A 345 22.22 -14.02 1.82
C ASN A 345 22.25 -15.55 1.78
N SER A 346 22.57 -16.12 0.61
CA SER A 346 23.02 -17.50 0.51
C SER A 346 24.51 -17.61 0.90
N LYS A 347 24.87 -17.33 2.15
CA LYS A 347 26.13 -17.80 2.77
C LYS A 347 26.15 -17.61 4.29
N LYS A 348 26.33 -18.75 4.96
CA LYS A 348 26.70 -18.98 6.38
C LYS A 348 25.64 -18.69 7.44
N ARG A 349 25.03 -19.80 7.89
CA ARG A 349 24.54 -19.99 9.26
C ARG A 349 25.64 -19.59 10.25
N GLY A 350 25.48 -18.43 10.87
CA GLY A 350 26.25 -17.97 12.02
C GLY A 350 25.29 -17.23 12.94
N ARG A 351 25.18 -17.69 14.19
CA ARG A 351 24.44 -17.02 15.26
C ARG A 351 24.91 -15.57 15.38
N SER A 352 24.02 -14.61 15.13
CA SER A 352 24.25 -13.23 15.58
C SER A 352 24.07 -13.19 17.10
N LYS A 353 25.13 -12.82 17.80
CA LYS A 353 25.12 -12.43 19.21
C LYS A 353 24.80 -10.95 19.30
N SER A 354 24.02 -10.60 20.33
CA SER A 354 23.97 -9.28 20.97
C SER A 354 23.27 -8.17 20.18
N ASP A 355 22.01 -7.91 20.53
CA ASP A 355 21.59 -6.56 20.92
C ASP A 355 20.59 -6.66 22.08
N LYS A 356 21.15 -6.76 23.29
CA LYS A 356 20.48 -6.35 24.52
C LYS A 356 20.83 -4.87 24.71
N ASN A 357 19.84 -4.00 24.55
CA ASN A 357 19.60 -2.78 25.34
C ASN A 357 18.70 -1.85 24.55
N ASN A 358 17.39 -1.93 24.81
CA ASN A 358 16.53 -0.77 24.98
C ASN A 358 15.26 -1.25 25.69
N ASP A 359 15.32 -1.16 27.02
CA ASP A 359 14.13 -1.07 27.85
C ASP A 359 13.37 0.20 27.45
N ASP A 360 12.23 0.04 26.80
CA ASP A 360 11.21 1.08 26.75
C ASP A 360 9.88 0.44 27.21
N ASN A 361 9.71 0.45 28.53
CA ASN A 361 8.47 0.07 29.23
C ASN A 361 7.41 1.17 29.07
N GLY A 362 7.05 1.48 27.82
CA GLY A 362 5.83 2.20 27.49
C GLY A 362 4.78 1.18 27.06
N ARG A 363 3.72 1.00 27.86
CA ARG A 363 2.53 0.25 27.44
C ARG A 363 2.12 0.75 26.06
N LYS A 364 2.28 -0.09 25.02
CA LYS A 364 1.79 0.21 23.67
C LYS A 364 0.28 0.38 23.77
N GLN A 365 -0.19 1.63 23.88
CA GLN A 365 -1.59 1.96 23.70
C GLN A 365 -2.02 1.42 22.34
N SER A 366 -3.17 0.75 22.29
CA SER A 366 -3.66 0.20 21.03
C SER A 366 -3.78 1.31 19.99
N PHE A 367 -3.38 1.03 18.76
CA PHE A 367 -3.35 1.97 17.64
C PHE A 367 -4.68 2.73 17.47
N TYR A 368 -5.81 2.06 17.70
CA TYR A 368 -7.15 2.64 17.64
C TYR A 368 -7.42 3.73 18.69
N GLN A 369 -6.80 3.63 19.87
CA GLN A 369 -6.90 4.66 20.92
C GLN A 369 -6.09 5.91 20.56
N LEU A 370 -4.94 5.75 19.92
CA LEU A 370 -4.12 6.87 19.45
C LEU A 370 -4.78 7.61 18.27
N LYS A 371 -5.40 6.87 17.34
CA LYS A 371 -6.00 7.41 16.10
C LYS A 371 -7.32 8.18 16.31
N ARG A 372 -8.03 7.95 17.42
CA ARG A 372 -9.24 8.74 17.79
C ARG A 372 -8.92 9.97 18.64
N VAL A 373 -7.88 9.89 19.47
CA VAL A 373 -7.46 11.01 20.34
C VAL A 373 -6.73 12.09 19.54
N LYS A 374 -6.06 11.71 18.45
CA LYS A 374 -5.60 12.66 17.43
C LYS A 374 -6.66 12.73 16.33
N ASN A 375 -7.35 13.86 16.21
CA ASN A 375 -8.20 14.20 15.06
C ASN A 375 -7.35 14.35 13.78
N ASP A 376 -6.60 13.32 13.38
CA ASP A 376 -5.62 13.37 12.30
C ASP A 376 -6.28 13.48 10.90
N TYR A 377 -7.60 13.28 10.79
CA TYR A 377 -8.35 13.64 9.57
C TYR A 377 -8.38 15.15 9.31
N SER A 378 -8.16 15.97 10.34
CA SER A 378 -8.22 17.45 10.25
C SER A 378 -6.85 18.12 10.16
N THR A 379 -5.77 17.44 10.52
CA THR A 379 -4.42 18.01 10.49
C THR A 379 -3.62 17.44 9.33
N ASN A 380 -3.44 18.29 8.31
CA ASN A 380 -2.67 18.01 7.11
C ASN A 380 -1.33 17.28 7.39
N PRO A 381 -1.17 16.00 7.00
CA PRO A 381 0.09 15.27 7.19
C PRO A 381 1.26 15.85 6.37
N LEU A 382 0.97 16.65 5.33
CA LEU A 382 1.95 17.23 4.40
C LEU A 382 2.45 18.63 4.82
N LYS A 383 1.91 19.22 5.90
CA LYS A 383 2.28 20.57 6.40
C LYS A 383 2.25 21.70 5.35
N GLN A 384 1.41 21.58 4.31
CA GLN A 384 1.19 22.58 3.27
C GLN A 384 -0.19 23.27 3.41
N GLY A 385 -0.44 24.34 2.64
CA GLY A 385 -1.75 24.99 2.64
C GLY A 385 -2.84 24.06 2.08
N MET A 386 -3.96 23.91 2.81
CA MET A 386 -5.09 23.06 2.36
C MET A 386 -5.63 23.51 0.99
N THR A 387 -5.57 24.81 0.70
CA THR A 387 -5.98 25.42 -0.56
C THR A 387 -5.26 24.87 -1.78
N GLN A 388 -3.97 24.57 -1.68
CA GLN A 388 -3.18 23.99 -2.77
C GLN A 388 -3.47 22.49 -2.94
N LEU A 389 -3.79 21.80 -1.85
CA LEU A 389 -4.02 20.36 -1.87
C LEU A 389 -5.44 20.00 -2.33
N THR A 390 -6.45 20.79 -1.95
CA THR A 390 -7.86 20.50 -2.28
C THR A 390 -8.42 21.42 -3.37
N GLY A 391 -7.76 22.52 -3.70
CA GLY A 391 -8.26 23.52 -4.66
C GLY A 391 -9.40 24.40 -4.13
N ILE A 392 -9.80 24.22 -2.87
CA ILE A 392 -10.88 24.98 -2.23
C ILE A 392 -10.26 26.18 -1.50
N THR A 393 -10.61 27.41 -1.92
CA THR A 393 -10.14 28.63 -1.26
C THR A 393 -10.77 28.79 0.12
N THR A 394 -10.00 28.54 1.18
CA THR A 394 -10.35 28.90 2.56
C THR A 394 -9.95 30.36 2.80
N ALA A 395 -10.90 31.23 3.14
CA ALA A 395 -10.58 32.56 3.65
C ALA A 395 -9.97 32.42 5.06
N ASP A 396 -8.76 32.95 5.20
CA ASP A 396 -7.94 33.14 6.40
C ASP A 396 -7.57 31.93 7.29
N GLU A 397 -6.26 31.67 7.36
CA GLU A 397 -5.57 30.61 8.11
C GLU A 397 -5.61 30.76 9.65
N THR A 398 -6.39 31.69 10.21
CA THR A 398 -6.30 32.05 11.64
C THR A 398 -7.45 31.57 12.51
N SER A 399 -8.48 30.91 11.96
CA SER A 399 -9.62 30.46 12.76
C SER A 399 -9.98 29.00 12.50
N ASN A 400 -9.82 28.15 13.52
CA ASN A 400 -10.43 26.82 13.66
C ASN A 400 -11.97 26.88 13.76
N SER A 401 -12.63 27.83 13.11
CA SER A 401 -14.08 27.89 13.06
C SER A 401 -14.56 27.17 11.81
N ASN A 402 -15.33 26.11 12.03
CA ASN A 402 -16.08 25.39 11.00
C ASN A 402 -16.77 26.38 10.04
N TYR A 403 -16.61 26.11 8.74
CA TYR A 403 -17.16 26.77 7.54
C TYR A 403 -18.55 27.43 7.66
N HIS A 404 -19.41 26.95 8.57
CA HIS A 404 -20.77 27.45 8.75
C HIS A 404 -20.95 28.52 9.85
N LEU A 405 -19.99 28.68 10.76
CA LEU A 405 -20.09 29.59 11.91
C LEU A 405 -19.68 31.04 11.59
N SER A 406 -18.86 31.25 10.55
CA SER A 406 -18.33 32.57 10.18
C SER A 406 -19.30 33.43 9.38
N SER A 407 -20.41 32.86 8.89
CA SER A 407 -21.35 33.59 8.01
C SER A 407 -22.30 34.53 8.76
N GLY A 408 -22.39 34.47 10.09
CA GLY A 408 -23.33 35.28 10.88
C GLY A 408 -24.81 35.05 10.54
N ILE A 409 -25.11 34.03 9.73
CA ILE A 409 -26.46 33.72 9.24
C ILE A 409 -26.93 32.44 9.93
N LEU A 410 -28.07 32.53 10.61
CA LEU A 410 -28.73 31.38 11.22
C LEU A 410 -29.25 30.45 10.11
N THR A 411 -28.55 29.35 9.89
CA THR A 411 -28.97 28.32 8.93
C THR A 411 -29.64 27.16 9.65
N HIS A 412 -30.58 26.48 9.00
CA HIS A 412 -31.28 25.30 9.53
C HIS A 412 -30.33 24.19 9.98
N LYS A 413 -29.14 24.10 9.35
CA LYS A 413 -28.08 23.16 9.72
C LYS A 413 -27.41 23.50 11.06
N LEU A 414 -27.35 24.79 11.41
CA LEU A 414 -26.84 25.25 12.69
C LEU A 414 -27.81 24.91 13.82
N ILE A 415 -29.12 25.05 13.58
CA ILE A 415 -30.16 24.61 14.53
C ILE A 415 -30.09 23.09 14.75
N GLN A 416 -29.98 22.31 13.67
CA GLN A 416 -29.80 20.86 13.79
C GLN A 416 -28.52 20.47 14.53
N SER A 417 -27.42 21.20 14.33
CA SER A 417 -26.18 20.94 15.08
C SER A 417 -26.29 21.27 16.57
N ILE A 418 -27.09 22.29 16.93
CA ILE A 418 -27.36 22.63 18.33
C ILE A 418 -28.23 21.53 18.96
N ASP A 419 -29.28 21.08 18.27
CA ASP A 419 -30.12 19.98 18.75
C ASP A 419 -29.33 18.69 18.94
N GLN A 420 -28.41 18.38 18.03
CA GLN A 420 -27.53 17.22 18.16
C GLN A 420 -26.64 17.34 19.41
N ILE A 421 -26.08 18.52 19.68
CA ILE A 421 -25.28 18.75 20.89
C ILE A 421 -26.12 18.57 22.16
N TYR A 422 -27.40 18.98 22.16
CA TYR A 422 -28.28 18.76 23.30
C TYR A 422 -28.58 17.27 23.53
N ILE A 423 -28.80 16.51 22.46
CA ILE A 423 -28.96 15.05 22.52
C ILE A 423 -27.70 14.42 23.11
N ASP A 424 -26.52 14.79 22.60
CA ASP A 424 -25.24 14.26 23.08
C ASP A 424 -25.00 14.58 24.58
N ILE A 425 -25.42 15.76 25.05
CA ILE A 425 -25.31 16.15 26.47
C ILE A 425 -26.22 15.29 27.36
N ASP A 426 -27.42 14.97 26.89
CA ASP A 426 -28.35 14.14 27.67
C ASP A 426 -27.90 12.67 27.68
N GLU A 427 -27.36 12.14 26.58
CA GLU A 427 -26.71 10.82 26.57
C GLU A 427 -25.53 10.75 27.56
N GLN A 428 -24.68 11.78 27.60
CA GLN A 428 -23.56 11.85 28.56
C GLN A 428 -24.02 11.90 30.02
N LYS A 429 -25.16 12.54 30.30
CA LYS A 429 -25.74 12.53 31.66
C LYS A 429 -26.26 11.14 32.03
N GLU A 430 -26.89 10.44 31.11
CA GLU A 430 -27.34 9.07 31.33
C GLU A 430 -26.16 8.13 31.58
N GLU A 431 -25.07 8.28 30.81
CA GLU A 431 -23.83 7.51 31.01
C GLU A 431 -23.20 7.80 32.39
N LEU A 432 -23.17 9.06 32.82
CA LEU A 432 -22.70 9.43 34.16
C LEU A 432 -23.58 8.84 35.26
N GLY A 433 -24.90 8.79 35.05
CA GLY A 433 -25.84 8.10 35.94
C GLY A 433 -25.51 6.62 36.06
N TYR A 434 -25.37 5.94 34.91
CA TYR A 434 -24.99 4.52 34.85
C TYR A 434 -23.66 4.23 35.53
N TYR A 435 -22.65 5.09 35.33
CA TYR A 435 -21.35 4.97 35.98
C TYR A 435 -21.44 5.11 37.50
N SER A 436 -22.27 6.03 38.00
CA SER A 436 -22.48 6.20 39.44
C SER A 436 -23.09 4.95 40.08
N ASP A 437 -24.06 4.33 39.42
CA ASP A 437 -24.74 3.11 39.88
C ASP A 437 -23.79 1.88 39.91
N HIS A 438 -22.85 1.81 38.96
CA HIS A 438 -21.92 0.66 38.84
C HIS A 438 -20.58 0.87 39.56
N SER A 439 -20.39 2.03 40.22
CA SER A 439 -19.13 2.40 40.86
C SER A 439 -18.67 1.41 41.94
N GLU A 440 -19.60 0.77 42.66
CA GLU A 440 -19.28 -0.26 43.66
C GLU A 440 -18.74 -1.55 43.04
N LEU A 441 -19.28 -1.96 41.88
CA LEU A 441 -18.84 -3.13 41.14
C LEU A 441 -17.41 -2.92 40.60
N HIS A 442 -17.12 -1.71 40.13
CA HIS A 442 -15.76 -1.33 39.73
C HIS A 442 -14.77 -1.37 40.90
N LYS A 443 -15.14 -0.88 42.08
CA LYS A 443 -14.30 -0.97 43.29
C LYS A 443 -14.02 -2.43 43.67
N ASN A 444 -15.00 -3.31 43.55
CA ASN A 444 -14.82 -4.74 43.82
C ASN A 444 -13.88 -5.41 42.81
N ARG A 445 -13.95 -5.03 41.52
CA ARG A 445 -13.00 -5.50 40.50
C ARG A 445 -11.57 -5.04 40.78
N ILE A 446 -11.39 -3.78 41.20
CA ILE A 446 -10.06 -3.25 41.54
C ILE A 446 -9.46 -4.06 42.69
N LYS A 447 -10.22 -4.32 43.76
CA LYS A 447 -9.77 -5.15 44.88
C LYS A 447 -9.35 -6.56 44.43
N PHE A 448 -10.13 -7.19 43.55
CA PHE A 448 -9.78 -8.49 43.00
C PHE A 448 -8.44 -8.47 42.24
N PHE A 449 -8.20 -7.44 41.42
CA PHE A 449 -6.93 -7.32 40.69
C PHE A 449 -5.75 -7.02 41.62
N ASP A 450 -5.95 -6.25 42.68
CA ASP A 450 -4.92 -6.02 43.70
C ASP A 450 -4.55 -7.32 44.42
N GLU A 451 -5.54 -8.16 44.75
CA GLU A 451 -5.31 -9.49 45.34
C GLU A 451 -4.54 -10.42 44.38
N GLU A 452 -4.87 -10.43 43.10
CA GLU A 452 -4.14 -11.21 42.09
C GLU A 452 -2.70 -10.70 41.91
N LEU A 453 -2.48 -9.38 41.92
CA LEU A 453 -1.14 -8.80 41.85
C LEU A 453 -0.26 -9.23 43.02
N ILE A 454 -0.82 -9.31 44.24
CA ILE A 454 -0.11 -9.80 45.41
C ILE A 454 0.30 -11.26 45.23
N LYS A 455 -0.61 -12.12 44.76
CA LYS A 455 -0.30 -13.55 44.50
C LYS A 455 0.82 -13.71 43.46
N VAL A 456 0.76 -12.95 42.36
CA VAL A 456 1.80 -12.99 41.31
C VAL A 456 3.15 -12.55 41.87
N LYS A 457 3.16 -11.54 42.74
CA LYS A 457 4.38 -11.07 43.40
C LYS A 457 4.97 -12.14 44.32
N ASP A 458 4.16 -12.83 45.12
CA ASP A 458 4.60 -13.93 45.98
C ASP A 458 5.17 -15.09 45.15
N MET A 459 4.55 -15.42 44.02
CA MET A 459 5.06 -16.43 43.08
C MET A 459 6.41 -16.04 42.45
N TYR A 460 6.58 -14.75 42.16
CA TYR A 460 7.85 -14.23 41.65
C TYR A 460 8.96 -14.32 42.69
N ASP A 461 8.69 -13.89 43.92
CA ASP A 461 9.68 -13.90 45.01
C ASP A 461 10.09 -15.33 45.37
N THR A 462 9.15 -16.27 45.45
CA THR A 462 9.46 -17.70 45.67
C THR A 462 10.29 -18.30 44.55
N SER A 463 10.02 -17.93 43.29
CA SER A 463 10.82 -18.38 42.14
C SER A 463 12.22 -17.80 42.16
N LYS A 464 12.36 -16.53 42.53
CA LYS A 464 13.65 -15.85 42.66
C LYS A 464 14.52 -16.50 43.75
N SER A 465 13.96 -16.79 44.93
CA SER A 465 14.69 -17.47 46.00
C SER A 465 15.16 -18.88 45.59
N LYS A 466 14.35 -19.63 44.82
CA LYS A 466 14.78 -20.93 44.27
C LYS A 466 15.95 -20.79 43.30
N ILE A 467 15.92 -19.79 42.43
CA ILE A 467 17.03 -19.52 41.49
C ILE A 467 18.31 -19.19 42.26
N GLU A 468 18.23 -18.35 43.29
CA GLU A 468 19.39 -17.99 44.12
C GLU A 468 19.96 -19.19 44.88
N MET A 469 19.11 -20.06 45.45
CA MET A 469 19.56 -21.31 46.09
C MET A 469 20.26 -22.24 45.09
N ASN A 470 19.69 -22.41 43.90
CA ASN A 470 20.31 -23.25 42.85
C ASN A 470 21.67 -22.69 42.41
N LEU A 471 21.79 -21.37 42.29
CA LEU A 471 23.04 -20.70 41.92
C LEU A 471 24.14 -20.94 42.97
N SER A 472 23.78 -20.90 44.25
CA SER A 472 24.71 -21.24 45.34
C SER A 472 25.16 -22.70 45.25
N GLN A 473 24.23 -23.64 45.06
CA GLN A 473 24.55 -25.06 44.96
C GLN A 473 25.46 -25.38 43.78
N VAL A 474 25.24 -24.74 42.62
CA VAL A 474 26.11 -24.89 41.44
C VAL A 474 27.52 -24.39 41.74
N ASN A 475 27.66 -23.23 42.38
CA ASN A 475 28.97 -22.69 42.73
C ASN A 475 29.73 -23.60 43.71
N ASP A 476 29.04 -24.18 44.70
CA ASP A 476 29.64 -25.12 45.65
C ASP A 476 30.10 -26.40 44.92
N GLN A 477 29.29 -26.93 44.00
CA GLN A 477 29.66 -28.09 43.19
C GLN A 477 30.85 -27.80 42.27
N ASP A 478 30.91 -26.61 41.64
CA ASP A 478 32.03 -26.19 40.80
C ASP A 478 33.34 -26.10 41.60
N HIS A 479 33.29 -25.64 42.86
CA HIS A 479 34.46 -25.59 43.72
C HIS A 479 34.95 -27.00 44.07
N ILE A 480 34.04 -27.89 44.48
CA ILE A 480 34.37 -29.29 44.77
C ILE A 480 34.97 -29.97 43.54
N GLN A 481 34.42 -29.71 42.35
CA GLN A 481 34.91 -30.30 41.12
C GLN A 481 36.34 -29.84 40.80
N LYS A 482 36.66 -28.56 40.99
CA LYS A 482 38.03 -28.03 40.81
C LYS A 482 39.02 -28.67 41.77
N GLU A 483 38.67 -28.80 43.06
CA GLU A 483 39.54 -29.47 44.03
C GLU A 483 39.81 -30.93 43.66
N LEU A 484 38.80 -31.65 43.16
CA LEU A 484 38.96 -33.02 42.72
C LEU A 484 39.85 -33.13 41.47
N TYR A 485 39.74 -32.20 40.51
CA TYR A 485 40.64 -32.16 39.36
C TYR A 485 42.09 -31.90 39.75
N GLU A 486 42.35 -30.96 40.66
CA GLU A 486 43.72 -30.70 41.15
C GLU A 486 44.32 -31.91 41.88
N LYS A 487 43.50 -32.63 42.66
CA LYS A 487 43.93 -33.89 43.30
C LYS A 487 44.25 -34.97 42.28
N LEU A 488 43.42 -35.12 41.24
CA LEU A 488 43.65 -36.08 40.15
C LEU A 488 44.92 -35.76 39.36
N GLU A 489 45.20 -34.49 39.08
CA GLU A 489 46.40 -34.07 38.35
C GLU A 489 47.67 -34.40 39.13
N LYS A 490 47.67 -34.15 40.45
CA LYS A 490 48.79 -34.53 41.34
C LYS A 490 48.99 -36.04 41.39
N LEU A 491 47.92 -36.81 41.57
CA LEU A 491 47.97 -38.28 41.59
C LEU A 491 48.46 -38.87 40.25
N ASN A 492 48.00 -38.34 39.13
CA ASN A 492 48.47 -38.78 37.80
C ASN A 492 49.96 -38.45 37.60
N ALA A 493 50.43 -37.27 38.04
CA ALA A 493 51.85 -36.93 37.98
C ALA A 493 52.71 -37.85 38.86
N GLU A 494 52.22 -38.25 40.03
CA GLU A 494 52.88 -39.22 40.90
C GLU A 494 52.94 -40.60 40.25
N ILE A 495 51.83 -41.09 39.69
CA ILE A 495 51.76 -42.37 38.96
C ILE A 495 52.73 -42.37 37.77
N ASP A 496 52.80 -41.28 37.00
CA ASP A 496 53.74 -41.14 35.88
C ASP A 496 55.20 -41.11 36.33
N SER A 497 55.48 -40.54 37.49
CA SER A 497 56.83 -40.57 38.06
C SER A 497 57.23 -41.99 38.50
N ILE A 498 56.29 -42.76 39.04
CA ILE A 498 56.49 -44.14 39.50
C ILE A 498 56.62 -45.07 38.28
N SER A 499 55.78 -44.91 37.26
CA SER A 499 55.85 -45.72 36.03
C SER A 499 57.17 -45.52 35.28
N LYS A 500 57.67 -44.28 35.21
CA LYS A 500 59.00 -43.97 34.64
C LYS A 500 60.15 -44.60 35.43
N LYS A 501 60.07 -44.61 36.77
CA LYS A 501 61.06 -45.30 37.62
C LYS A 501 61.07 -46.81 37.39
N ILE A 502 59.89 -47.44 37.33
CA ILE A 502 59.76 -48.89 37.12
C ILE A 502 60.29 -49.31 35.73
N ASN A 503 60.03 -48.51 34.69
CA ASN A 503 60.56 -48.75 33.34
C ASN A 503 62.11 -48.67 33.28
N SER A 504 62.73 -47.83 34.12
CA SER A 504 64.19 -47.70 34.16
C SER A 504 64.93 -48.86 34.84
N GLU A 505 64.26 -49.61 35.73
CA GLU A 505 64.86 -50.72 36.47
C GLU A 505 64.97 -52.03 35.67
N GLY A 506 64.16 -52.21 34.61
CA GLY A 506 64.23 -53.35 33.68
C GLY A 506 63.91 -54.74 34.26
N GLY A 507 63.52 -55.71 33.41
CA GLY A 507 63.25 -57.11 33.78
C GLY A 507 61.77 -57.43 34.08
N LYS A 508 61.49 -58.48 34.89
CA LYS A 508 60.13 -58.97 35.23
C LYS A 508 59.16 -57.89 35.74
N LYS A 509 59.67 -56.78 36.29
CA LYS A 509 58.88 -55.62 36.73
C LYS A 509 58.26 -54.82 35.58
N ALA A 510 58.92 -54.78 34.41
CA ALA A 510 58.39 -54.11 33.22
C ALA A 510 57.23 -54.90 32.58
N GLU A 511 57.30 -56.24 32.59
CA GLU A 511 56.18 -57.11 32.17
C GLU A 511 54.95 -56.94 33.07
N ILE A 512 55.14 -56.77 34.38
CA ILE A 512 54.06 -56.47 35.32
C ILE A 512 53.40 -55.12 34.98
N LEU A 513 54.18 -54.11 34.57
CA LEU A 513 53.65 -52.80 34.18
C LEU A 513 52.81 -52.89 32.89
N VAL A 514 53.23 -53.71 31.92
CA VAL A 514 52.44 -54.00 30.72
C VAL A 514 51.13 -54.71 31.08
N LEU A 515 51.17 -55.73 31.93
CA LEU A 515 49.96 -56.42 32.41
C LEU A 515 49.02 -55.47 33.16
N LEU A 516 49.56 -54.56 33.98
CA LEU A 516 48.78 -53.59 34.73
C LEU A 516 48.10 -52.56 33.80
N ASN A 517 48.78 -52.14 32.74
CA ASN A 517 48.19 -51.29 31.70
C ASN A 517 47.08 -52.03 30.93
N THR A 518 47.28 -53.30 30.56
CA THR A 518 46.22 -54.09 29.91
C THR A 518 45.02 -54.33 30.82
N HIS A 519 45.25 -54.53 32.12
CA HIS A 519 44.16 -54.61 33.10
C HIS A 519 43.43 -53.27 33.25
N LYS A 520 44.15 -52.14 33.17
CA LYS A 520 43.55 -50.80 33.19
C LYS A 520 42.67 -50.56 31.96
N GLU A 521 43.13 -50.93 30.77
CA GLU A 521 42.34 -50.84 29.53
C GLU A 521 41.08 -51.71 29.60
N LEU A 522 41.20 -52.95 30.11
CA LEU A 522 40.04 -53.83 30.32
C LEU A 522 39.04 -53.24 31.33
N MET A 523 39.51 -52.67 32.43
CA MET A 523 38.65 -52.00 33.42
C MET A 523 37.97 -50.75 32.85
N GLU A 524 38.66 -49.97 32.00
CA GLU A 524 38.06 -48.83 31.32
C GLU A 524 36.97 -49.27 30.33
N ASN A 525 37.17 -50.38 29.62
CA ASN A 525 36.16 -50.95 28.73
C ASN A 525 34.93 -51.46 29.52
N VAL A 526 35.12 -52.14 30.65
CA VAL A 526 34.00 -52.55 31.52
C VAL A 526 33.22 -51.34 32.01
N ARG A 527 33.92 -50.27 32.44
CA ARG A 527 33.27 -49.04 32.90
C ARG A 527 32.55 -48.28 31.78
N TYR A 528 33.04 -48.38 30.54
CA TYR A 528 32.35 -47.84 29.37
C TYR A 528 31.03 -48.58 29.12
N GLU A 529 31.03 -49.91 29.20
CA GLU A 529 29.80 -50.69 29.05
C GLU A 529 28.81 -50.47 30.20
N GLU A 530 29.28 -50.34 31.45
CA GLU A 530 28.42 -49.97 32.57
C GLU A 530 27.73 -48.62 32.35
N LYS A 531 28.46 -47.62 31.85
CA LYS A 531 27.87 -46.31 31.47
C LYS A 531 26.86 -46.43 30.34
N ASN A 532 27.10 -47.28 29.36
CA ASN A 532 26.13 -47.54 28.29
C ASN A 532 24.85 -48.15 28.87
N ILE A 533 24.97 -49.10 29.79
CA ILE A 533 23.82 -49.73 30.47
C ILE A 533 23.05 -48.68 31.30
N GLU A 534 23.74 -47.80 32.04
CA GLU A 534 23.10 -46.69 32.75
C GLU A 534 22.39 -45.72 31.79
N SER A 535 22.99 -45.40 30.65
CA SER A 535 22.37 -44.58 29.61
C SER A 535 21.10 -45.24 29.06
N TYR A 536 21.13 -46.54 28.75
CA TYR A 536 19.95 -47.26 28.29
C TYR A 536 18.85 -47.32 29.35
N ASN A 537 19.22 -47.46 30.63
CA ASN A 537 18.25 -47.46 31.72
C ASN A 537 17.58 -46.09 31.92
N THR A 538 18.35 -45.00 31.81
CA THR A 538 17.81 -43.63 31.88
C THR A 538 16.94 -43.30 30.67
N GLU A 539 17.32 -43.71 29.47
CA GLU A 539 16.49 -43.59 28.26
C GLU A 539 15.18 -44.37 28.40
N ARG A 540 15.25 -45.59 28.93
CA ARG A 540 14.06 -46.40 29.21
C ARG A 540 13.12 -45.72 30.21
N GLN A 541 13.66 -45.20 31.31
CA GLN A 541 12.85 -44.46 32.30
C GLN A 541 12.20 -43.21 31.70
N TYR A 542 12.92 -42.49 30.84
CA TYR A 542 12.38 -41.34 30.12
C TYR A 542 11.24 -41.75 29.19
N MET A 543 11.42 -42.83 28.43
CA MET A 543 10.37 -43.36 27.55
C MET A 543 9.14 -43.85 28.34
N GLU A 544 9.32 -44.48 29.50
CA GLU A 544 8.23 -44.88 30.38
C GLU A 544 7.42 -43.66 30.88
N GLN A 545 8.09 -42.57 31.26
CA GLN A 545 7.42 -41.32 31.66
C GLN A 545 6.70 -40.63 30.50
N GLU A 546 7.26 -40.64 29.29
CA GLU A 546 6.60 -40.08 28.11
C GLU A 546 5.37 -40.92 27.69
N LEU A 547 5.42 -42.24 27.85
CA LEU A 547 4.25 -43.09 27.67
C LEU A 547 3.16 -42.79 28.69
N GLU A 548 3.52 -42.56 29.96
CA GLU A 548 2.56 -42.16 30.99
C GLU A 548 1.91 -40.80 30.68
N ARG A 549 2.70 -39.83 30.22
CA ARG A 549 2.19 -38.52 29.76
C ARG A 549 1.25 -38.65 28.56
N ALA A 550 1.61 -39.48 27.58
CA ALA A 550 0.78 -39.72 26.41
C ALA A 550 -0.56 -40.37 26.78
N ASN A 551 -0.56 -41.32 27.72
CA ASN A 551 -1.79 -41.92 28.24
C ASN A 551 -2.66 -40.90 28.97
N ASN A 552 -2.07 -40.06 29.83
CA ASN A 552 -2.81 -39.00 30.51
C ASN A 552 -3.44 -38.00 29.51
N ALA A 553 -2.71 -37.62 28.47
CA ALA A 553 -3.22 -36.75 27.41
C ALA A 553 -4.34 -37.41 26.59
N TYR A 554 -4.27 -38.73 26.39
CA TYR A 554 -5.34 -39.49 25.75
C TYR A 554 -6.62 -39.47 26.58
N ASP A 555 -6.52 -39.71 27.89
CA ASP A 555 -7.66 -39.68 28.82
C ASP A 555 -8.30 -38.28 28.92
N GLU A 556 -7.48 -37.22 28.87
CA GLU A 556 -7.99 -35.84 28.83
C GLU A 556 -8.73 -35.54 27.54
N ASN A 557 -8.17 -35.93 26.39
CA ASN A 557 -8.82 -35.79 25.09
C ASN A 557 -10.15 -36.56 25.03
N GLU A 558 -10.23 -37.77 25.58
CA GLU A 558 -11.47 -38.54 25.61
C GLU A 558 -12.56 -37.81 26.42
N LYS A 559 -12.21 -37.23 27.57
CA LYS A 559 -13.13 -36.42 28.37
C LYS A 559 -13.60 -35.16 27.64
N GLU A 560 -12.71 -34.47 26.92
CA GLU A 560 -13.09 -33.32 26.10
C GLU A 560 -14.01 -33.70 24.95
N THR A 561 -13.72 -34.82 24.28
CA THR A 561 -14.54 -35.33 23.19
C THR A 561 -15.96 -35.62 23.67
N ILE A 562 -16.11 -36.23 24.85
CA ILE A 562 -17.43 -36.46 25.46
C ILE A 562 -18.15 -35.14 25.72
N LYS A 563 -17.49 -34.14 26.33
CA LYS A 563 -18.08 -32.81 26.59
C LYS A 563 -18.57 -32.14 25.29
N ILE A 564 -17.75 -32.13 24.25
CA ILE A 564 -18.10 -31.54 22.95
C ILE A 564 -19.31 -32.27 22.35
N THR A 565 -19.36 -33.60 22.43
CA THR A 565 -20.51 -34.35 21.89
C THR A 565 -21.83 -34.03 22.62
N ASP A 566 -21.77 -33.79 23.93
CA ASP A 566 -22.96 -33.40 24.70
C ASP A 566 -23.39 -31.96 24.43
N GLU A 567 -22.45 -31.03 24.26
CA GLU A 567 -22.76 -29.67 23.79
C GLU A 567 -23.41 -29.67 22.40
N LEU A 568 -22.95 -30.53 21.50
CA LEU A 568 -23.51 -30.69 20.16
C LEU A 568 -24.95 -31.20 20.20
N LYS A 569 -25.25 -32.15 21.09
CA LYS A 569 -26.63 -32.62 21.32
C LYS A 569 -27.53 -31.50 21.86
N ASN A 570 -27.04 -30.73 22.82
CA ASN A 570 -27.80 -29.63 23.42
C ASN A 570 -28.12 -28.55 22.38
N LYS A 571 -27.14 -28.13 21.57
CA LYS A 571 -27.36 -27.16 20.48
C LYS A 571 -28.33 -27.70 19.42
N LYS A 572 -28.22 -28.98 19.07
CA LYS A 572 -29.17 -29.61 18.13
C LYS A 572 -30.59 -29.62 18.68
N HIS A 573 -30.76 -29.75 20.00
CA HIS A 573 -32.08 -29.67 20.62
C HIS A 573 -32.65 -28.25 20.57
N GLN A 574 -31.84 -27.23 20.88
CA GLN A 574 -32.22 -25.81 20.76
C GLN A 574 -32.64 -25.44 19.33
N PHE A 575 -31.87 -25.87 18.33
CA PHE A 575 -32.24 -25.63 16.92
C PHE A 575 -33.61 -26.22 16.56
N ARG A 576 -33.96 -27.39 17.11
CA ARG A 576 -35.27 -28.00 16.86
C ARG A 576 -36.40 -27.22 17.53
N THR A 577 -36.19 -26.70 18.74
CA THR A 577 -37.21 -25.90 19.44
C THR A 577 -37.44 -24.58 18.73
N ASP A 578 -36.38 -23.93 18.26
CA ASP A 578 -36.47 -22.66 17.53
C ASP A 578 -37.17 -22.85 16.17
N TYR A 579 -36.90 -23.98 15.50
CA TYR A 579 -37.60 -24.33 14.26
C TYR A 579 -39.10 -24.57 14.47
N SER A 580 -39.51 -25.24 15.55
CA SER A 580 -40.94 -25.42 15.84
C SER A 580 -41.66 -24.11 16.20
N ASN A 581 -40.93 -23.13 16.74
CA ASN A 581 -41.49 -21.84 17.12
C ASN A 581 -41.67 -20.88 15.93
N THR A 582 -40.90 -21.06 14.85
CA THR A 582 -40.94 -20.20 13.66
C THR A 582 -42.04 -20.57 12.67
N GLU A 583 -42.43 -21.84 12.60
CA GLU A 583 -43.52 -22.35 11.76
C GLU A 583 -44.89 -21.65 11.97
N PRO A 584 -45.36 -21.39 13.21
CA PRO A 584 -46.61 -20.66 13.42
C PRO A 584 -46.51 -19.16 13.09
N GLU A 585 -45.32 -18.55 13.14
CA GLU A 585 -45.12 -17.15 12.75
C GLU A 585 -45.20 -16.99 11.23
N GLU A 586 -44.61 -17.92 10.48
CA GLU A 586 -44.66 -17.94 9.02
C GLU A 586 -46.11 -18.09 8.52
N GLN A 587 -46.91 -18.93 9.18
CA GLN A 587 -48.34 -19.06 8.89
C GLN A 587 -49.12 -17.76 9.16
N LYS A 588 -48.82 -17.05 10.25
CA LYS A 588 -49.45 -15.75 10.55
C LYS A 588 -49.09 -14.69 9.49
N ILE A 589 -47.84 -14.66 9.04
CA ILE A 589 -47.39 -13.73 8.00
C ILE A 589 -48.09 -14.02 6.68
N ASN A 590 -48.21 -15.29 6.29
CA ASN A 590 -48.88 -15.69 5.06
C ASN A 590 -50.38 -15.34 5.05
N ILE A 591 -51.07 -15.49 6.19
CA ILE A 591 -52.46 -15.03 6.33
C ILE A 591 -52.55 -13.52 6.11
N ARG A 592 -51.67 -12.74 6.76
CA ARG A 592 -51.65 -11.28 6.63
C ARG A 592 -51.36 -10.81 5.19
N ILE A 593 -50.48 -11.51 4.48
CA ILE A 593 -50.21 -11.24 3.05
C ILE A 593 -51.46 -11.45 2.20
N ASN A 594 -52.24 -12.50 2.47
CA ASN A 594 -53.48 -12.76 1.74
C ASN A 594 -54.56 -11.71 2.03
N ASP A 595 -54.69 -11.27 3.29
CA ASP A 595 -55.63 -10.21 3.67
C ASP A 595 -55.31 -8.89 2.95
N ILE A 596 -54.02 -8.52 2.88
CA ILE A 596 -53.57 -7.31 2.15
C ILE A 596 -53.88 -7.44 0.65
N LYS A 597 -53.65 -8.60 0.04
CA LYS A 597 -53.99 -8.83 -1.37
C LYS A 597 -55.48 -8.66 -1.64
N GLN A 598 -56.35 -9.15 -0.75
CA GLN A 598 -57.79 -8.93 -0.87
C GLN A 598 -58.15 -7.44 -0.77
N SER A 599 -57.56 -6.71 0.19
CA SER A 599 -57.78 -5.27 0.34
C SER A 599 -57.40 -4.47 -0.93
N ILE A 600 -56.29 -4.83 -1.58
CA ILE A 600 -55.85 -4.17 -2.83
C ILE A 600 -56.86 -4.38 -3.96
N VAL A 601 -57.43 -5.58 -4.07
CA VAL A 601 -58.45 -5.90 -5.08
C VAL A 601 -59.73 -5.11 -4.84
N GLU A 602 -60.14 -4.97 -3.58
CA GLU A 602 -61.31 -4.18 -3.20
C GLU A 602 -61.13 -2.69 -3.52
N GLU A 603 -59.97 -2.10 -3.18
CA GLU A 603 -59.66 -0.70 -3.50
C GLU A 603 -59.59 -0.45 -5.02
N ALA A 604 -59.01 -1.37 -5.78
CA ALA A 604 -59.00 -1.30 -7.24
C ALA A 604 -60.44 -1.29 -7.82
N GLY A 605 -61.35 -2.08 -7.24
CA GLY A 605 -62.77 -2.07 -7.61
C GLY A 605 -63.48 -0.75 -7.28
N VAL A 606 -63.11 -0.08 -6.19
CA VAL A 606 -63.64 1.24 -5.82
C VAL A 606 -63.13 2.32 -6.78
N LEU A 607 -61.84 2.29 -7.13
CA LEU A 607 -61.23 3.19 -8.10
C LEU A 607 -61.95 3.12 -9.45
N HIS A 608 -62.21 1.92 -9.95
CA HIS A 608 -62.88 1.75 -11.23
C HIS A 608 -64.33 2.30 -11.22
N LYS A 609 -65.04 2.17 -10.09
CA LYS A 609 -66.37 2.79 -9.91
C LYS A 609 -66.32 4.31 -9.88
N LEU A 610 -65.26 4.88 -9.27
CA LEU A 610 -65.05 6.34 -9.23
C LEU A 610 -64.73 6.88 -10.61
N GLU A 611 -63.88 6.21 -11.38
CA GLU A 611 -63.60 6.56 -12.78
C GLU A 611 -64.86 6.57 -13.62
N GLY A 612 -65.71 5.54 -13.52
CA GLY A 612 -66.99 5.50 -14.24
C GLY A 612 -67.94 6.63 -13.85
N ARG A 613 -67.97 7.03 -12.57
CA ARG A 613 -68.73 8.22 -12.12
C ARG A 613 -68.15 9.51 -12.67
N LEU A 614 -66.84 9.64 -12.71
CA LEU A 614 -66.15 10.83 -13.22
C LEU A 614 -66.41 10.98 -14.72
N GLU A 615 -66.43 9.87 -15.46
CA GLU A 615 -66.77 9.85 -16.89
C GLU A 615 -68.23 10.27 -17.14
N GLN A 616 -69.17 9.84 -16.29
CA GLN A 616 -70.56 10.30 -16.34
C GLN A 616 -70.69 11.80 -16.04
N VAL A 617 -69.94 12.29 -15.04
CA VAL A 617 -69.91 13.72 -14.69
C VAL A 617 -69.34 14.53 -15.86
N LEU A 618 -68.24 14.10 -16.48
CA LEU A 618 -67.67 14.77 -17.65
C LEU A 618 -68.63 14.80 -18.83
N LYS A 619 -69.35 13.71 -19.12
CA LYS A 619 -70.40 13.69 -20.14
C LYS A 619 -71.54 14.66 -19.83
N SER A 620 -71.94 14.76 -18.56
CA SER A 620 -72.97 15.73 -18.13
C SER A 620 -72.50 17.18 -18.19
N LEU A 621 -71.22 17.45 -17.92
CA LEU A 621 -70.60 18.78 -17.99
C LEU A 621 -70.43 19.24 -19.43
N HIS A 622 -70.06 18.34 -20.34
CA HIS A 622 -69.91 18.65 -21.76
C HIS A 622 -71.26 18.95 -22.46
N ASN A 623 -72.38 18.46 -21.90
CA ASN A 623 -73.72 18.67 -22.42
C ASN A 623 -74.45 19.88 -21.81
N MET A 624 -73.84 20.63 -20.87
CA MET A 624 -74.41 21.87 -20.35
C MET A 624 -73.99 23.07 -21.23
N PRO A 625 -74.94 23.79 -21.88
CA PRO A 625 -74.60 25.03 -22.57
C PRO A 625 -74.21 26.12 -21.55
N PRO A 626 -73.23 26.99 -21.85
CA PRO A 626 -72.81 28.04 -20.92
C PRO A 626 -73.97 29.03 -20.68
N SER A 627 -74.39 29.15 -19.42
CA SER A 627 -75.48 30.05 -19.04
C SER A 627 -75.06 31.51 -19.20
N ARG A 628 -75.64 32.17 -20.21
CA ARG A 628 -75.64 33.63 -20.35
C ARG A 628 -76.86 34.19 -19.63
N VAL A 629 -76.77 34.60 -18.35
CA VAL A 629 -77.73 35.58 -17.79
C VAL A 629 -77.13 36.46 -16.69
N ARG A 630 -77.11 37.76 -17.03
CA ARG A 630 -77.38 39.00 -16.29
C ARG A 630 -77.39 39.01 -14.75
N THR A 631 -76.68 40.01 -14.26
CA THR A 631 -76.85 40.71 -12.97
C THR A 631 -78.32 41.03 -12.66
N SER A 632 -78.83 40.51 -11.55
CA SER A 632 -79.93 41.13 -10.80
C SER A 632 -79.75 40.91 -9.31
N THR A 633 -79.91 42.01 -8.61
CA THR A 633 -79.84 42.25 -7.17
C THR A 633 -80.94 41.53 -6.37
N VAL A 634 -80.75 41.53 -5.03
CA VAL A 634 -81.78 41.53 -3.95
C VAL A 634 -82.04 40.20 -3.19
N VAL A 635 -81.47 40.18 -1.96
CA VAL A 635 -82.11 39.86 -0.64
C VAL A 635 -82.01 38.46 0.00
N ASN A 636 -81.39 38.50 1.19
CA ASN A 636 -81.60 37.79 2.47
C ASN A 636 -82.25 36.41 2.52
N GLY A 637 -81.60 35.53 3.30
CA GLY A 637 -82.29 34.39 3.92
C GLY A 637 -81.38 33.44 4.67
N ASN A 638 -81.11 33.74 5.95
CA ASN A 638 -80.59 32.81 6.96
C ASN A 638 -81.12 31.36 6.82
N LYS A 639 -80.25 30.35 6.99
CA LYS A 639 -80.25 29.49 8.19
C LYS A 639 -79.21 28.37 8.15
N ARG A 640 -78.53 28.24 9.30
CA ARG A 640 -77.73 27.11 9.81
C ARG A 640 -78.54 25.80 9.87
N SER A 641 -77.86 24.68 9.66
CA SER A 641 -77.92 23.45 10.49
C SER A 641 -76.93 22.42 9.89
N LYS A 642 -75.73 22.21 10.44
CA LYS A 642 -75.38 21.22 11.48
C LYS A 642 -75.96 19.81 11.30
N LYS A 643 -75.00 18.85 11.22
CA LYS A 643 -75.00 17.45 11.65
C LYS A 643 -75.87 16.45 10.86
N SER A 644 -75.20 15.48 10.24
CA SER A 644 -74.83 14.20 10.88
C SER A 644 -73.50 13.74 10.34
#